data_AF-A0A4T0JCF2-F1
#
_entry.id   AF-A0A4T0JCF2-F1
#
_cell.length_a   1.000
_cell.length_b   1.000
_cell.length_c   1.000
_cell.angle_alpha   90.00
_cell.angle_beta   90.00
_cell.angle_gamma   90.00
#
_symmetry.space_group_name_H-M   'P 1'
#
loop_
_entity.id
_entity.type
_entity.pdbx_description
1 polymer ?
#
loop_
_entity_poly.entity_id
_entity_poly.type
_entity_poly.pdbx_seq_one_letter_code
_entity_poly.pdbx_strand_id
1 'polypeptide(L)'
;MSEFRLPKSLKPINYDLKLKSDLVDCNYEGLVDIQFQVKQSTDLISLHSHKNIKIHYINLYTNSIKQSQSITPDHSFDEKLERLNLSLPFNLNQGDDVTLSISFNSTLDDSMMGYYRSSYKQDDKDIYYALTQHEPTAARKSFPCLDEPILKATYDISIIHRKDTVALSNMPPIHSSPATSDTFNYSKHSGSTNPDEWVVTKFEKTPLISSYLVAWANGHFKHLESSYKSPISGKVRPLRIYATPDLINQAKLGLDAKSQVLPLYEKIFDIEYPLPKLDTLVANDFDAGAMENWGLITGRTSVYLYDDKLSGLDAEKRVVGVQSHEVSHQWFGNVVTMADWHGLWLNEAFATLVGEIIVIDRIRPEWKVYSEFITQHLHRALDLDALKSSHPIQVPVKDPATINQIFDAISYSKGGSVLRMLSNMVGEETFLKGVSIYLKKHLYGNAETQDLWNGIAEAAGIDVQAIMDPWTLKQGFPVLTVNESQNGIQVRQDRFLSTGKPTAEENETEWHVPLFIRQGDHIDKSVALNKRQAEFALSDVSSSNWKLNAETAGVYRVLYSPERLAKLGIEASKSDSSFSLNDRIGLVNDAFVLAKAGNGPTSGALGFISQLKNEKEYLVWSSMATSLANLSSVWCEESLSVREKIDALRRKLFSPLVKQVGFDNKEGDSPDVLQLRELSIASAAAANDKAVVQEIKRRFQPLLEKDDDSLIPNDLLRVIYAQAVKHGGEAEWSKCLEIVKNPNPPTPMHKIAAMLALGSTKHEELIEKTFDFIEHGFKNQDLMYPYVALRNNPISRRKLWEYTKANLNKLEKRLEGNFSLGRLISFSFDGLAQPNDVNEVEEFFKHRDTSKYSSSLNQGLDAVKVSVVCISLDSVMGLGDKQVGCKGLMEGNTRATKLLDDKYKQVKEFDESEGWEELEEDMAIIDASSALKDSAIDSDDFQLIVSEVCKGDWELLMFIKQVALNGCRLGFYEPVRRQLNSLTGIPADKNVTTTSVGAGIVSGMMGAASGNPFYLIKARMQAYSPSLPVGTQHHYRHGYDALKSVIRVEGISGLIRGMDAAILRTCMGSSVQLPTYIAAKTYFSSNGIFEPTSLANFIFSSSISGACVCLMMQPPDVALTRMYNQPTQKMENGKSVGQFYKNPIDCLYKTVKAEGVTGLYKGTSAQFLRIAPHTVCCLVFNDLVCGWYSGFKKSYVSTSTSS
;
A
#
# COMPACT_ATOMS: atom_id res chain seq x y z
N MET A 1 11.15 14.61 0.05
CA MET A 1 10.09 15.25 -0.75
C MET A 1 10.54 16.53 -1.45
N SER A 2 11.73 17.10 -1.19
CA SER A 2 12.14 18.37 -1.81
C SER A 2 12.54 18.28 -3.28
N GLU A 3 13.12 17.17 -3.75
CA GLU A 3 13.74 17.15 -5.09
C GLU A 3 12.75 16.98 -6.25
N PHE A 4 11.72 16.13 -6.12
CA PHE A 4 10.70 15.89 -7.15
C PHE A 4 9.58 16.95 -7.21
N ARG A 5 9.44 17.81 -6.19
CA ARG A 5 8.47 18.90 -6.17
C ARG A 5 8.99 20.13 -6.87
N LEU A 6 8.15 20.79 -7.66
CA LEU A 6 8.52 22.01 -8.37
C LEU A 6 8.86 23.14 -7.37
N PRO A 7 9.73 24.08 -7.76
CA PRO A 7 9.94 25.31 -6.99
C PRO A 7 8.62 26.07 -6.79
N LYS A 8 8.42 26.63 -5.59
CA LYS A 8 7.23 27.42 -5.24
C LYS A 8 7.29 28.87 -5.75
N SER A 9 8.28 29.20 -6.58
CA SER A 9 8.51 30.56 -7.08
C SER A 9 7.46 31.01 -8.10
N LEU A 10 6.84 30.07 -8.82
CA LEU A 10 5.85 30.36 -9.86
C LEU A 10 4.52 29.66 -9.53
N LYS A 11 3.42 30.39 -9.75
CA LYS A 11 2.07 29.82 -9.74
C LYS A 11 1.45 30.00 -11.13
N PRO A 12 0.93 28.95 -11.77
CA PRO A 12 0.25 29.11 -13.05
C PRO A 12 -1.11 29.81 -12.85
N ILE A 13 -1.49 30.62 -13.83
CA ILE A 13 -2.78 31.34 -13.87
C ILE A 13 -3.63 30.75 -14.99
N ASN A 14 -3.09 30.71 -16.21
CA ASN A 14 -3.79 30.27 -17.41
C ASN A 14 -2.84 29.54 -18.36
N TYR A 15 -3.37 28.55 -19.06
CA TYR A 15 -2.74 27.89 -20.20
C TYR A 15 -3.58 28.15 -21.46
N ASP A 16 -3.02 28.77 -22.50
CA ASP A 16 -3.62 28.79 -23.85
C ASP A 16 -2.95 27.71 -24.70
N LEU A 17 -3.68 26.63 -24.96
CA LEU A 17 -3.22 25.43 -25.67
C LEU A 17 -3.80 25.39 -27.08
N LYS A 18 -2.93 25.39 -28.09
CA LYS A 18 -3.29 25.19 -29.49
C LYS A 18 -2.63 23.91 -30.00
N LEU A 19 -3.43 22.94 -30.42
CA LEU A 19 -2.98 21.59 -30.76
C LEU A 19 -3.41 21.24 -32.18
N LYS A 20 -2.46 20.94 -33.06
CA LYS A 20 -2.72 20.31 -34.36
C LYS A 20 -2.60 18.81 -34.17
N SER A 21 -3.71 18.10 -34.36
CA SER A 21 -3.77 16.64 -34.19
C SER A 21 -3.88 15.96 -35.55
N ASP A 22 -2.80 15.31 -35.99
CA ASP A 22 -2.77 14.56 -37.24
C ASP A 22 -2.89 13.04 -36.99
N LEU A 23 -4.07 12.50 -37.31
CA LEU A 23 -4.35 11.07 -37.17
C LEU A 23 -3.79 10.24 -38.34
N VAL A 24 -3.46 10.86 -39.47
CA VAL A 24 -2.88 10.17 -40.64
C VAL A 24 -1.40 9.90 -40.37
N ASP A 25 -0.66 10.93 -39.96
CA ASP A 25 0.76 10.80 -39.64
C ASP A 25 1.00 10.32 -38.19
N CYS A 26 -0.06 10.12 -37.41
CA CYS A 26 -0.03 9.76 -35.99
C CYS A 26 0.92 10.66 -35.17
N ASN A 27 0.80 11.98 -35.35
CA ASN A 27 1.59 12.97 -34.65
C ASN A 27 0.74 14.17 -34.21
N TYR A 28 1.30 15.01 -33.34
CA TYR A 28 0.69 16.27 -33.00
C TYR A 28 1.73 17.35 -32.73
N GLU A 29 1.33 18.59 -33.03
CA GLU A 29 2.12 19.79 -32.83
C GLU A 29 1.35 20.75 -31.92
N GLY A 30 2.03 21.34 -30.96
CA GLY A 30 1.42 22.18 -29.94
C GLY A 30 2.10 23.53 -29.78
N LEU A 31 1.32 24.52 -29.39
CA LEU A 31 1.76 25.77 -28.81
C LEU A 31 1.07 25.92 -27.46
N VAL A 32 1.83 26.18 -26.41
CA VAL A 32 1.30 26.51 -25.09
C VAL A 32 1.80 27.88 -24.65
N ASP A 33 0.89 28.80 -24.35
CA ASP A 33 1.20 30.06 -23.66
C ASP A 33 0.80 29.91 -22.19
N ILE A 34 1.80 29.85 -21.31
CA ILE A 34 1.62 29.68 -19.87
C ILE A 34 1.77 31.02 -19.18
N GLN A 35 0.70 31.50 -18.56
CA GLN A 35 0.71 32.71 -17.74
C GLN A 35 1.04 32.34 -16.29
N PHE A 36 2.01 33.04 -15.71
CA PHE A 36 2.47 32.84 -14.34
C PHE A 36 2.30 34.10 -13.50
N GLN A 37 2.04 33.88 -12.21
CA GLN A 37 2.32 34.84 -11.17
C GLN A 37 3.62 34.47 -10.47
N VAL A 38 4.57 35.41 -10.41
CA VAL A 38 5.82 35.21 -9.67
C VAL A 38 5.57 35.43 -8.17
N LYS A 39 5.67 34.35 -7.39
CA LYS A 39 5.45 34.34 -5.93
C LYS A 39 6.73 34.64 -5.15
N GLN A 40 7.88 34.27 -5.68
CA GLN A 40 9.19 34.53 -5.10
C GLN A 40 10.15 34.88 -6.24
N SER A 41 11.01 35.89 -6.05
CA SER A 41 11.96 36.29 -7.07
C SER A 41 12.87 35.11 -7.48
N THR A 42 13.07 34.92 -8.77
CA THR A 42 13.78 33.76 -9.34
C THR A 42 14.37 34.09 -10.70
N ASP A 43 15.52 33.50 -11.02
CA ASP A 43 16.13 33.46 -12.35
C ASP A 43 15.94 32.09 -13.03
N LEU A 44 15.18 31.18 -12.43
CA LEU A 44 14.89 29.85 -12.93
C LEU A 44 13.38 29.66 -13.13
N ILE A 45 13.00 29.20 -14.33
CA ILE A 45 11.68 28.62 -14.59
C ILE A 45 11.86 27.10 -14.72
N SER A 46 11.18 26.34 -13.88
CA SER A 46 11.17 24.87 -13.94
C SER A 46 9.74 24.38 -14.13
N LEU A 47 9.54 23.50 -15.10
CA LEU A 47 8.25 22.88 -15.41
C LEU A 47 8.43 21.40 -15.74
N HIS A 48 7.37 20.61 -15.63
CA HIS A 48 7.38 19.22 -16.04
C HIS A 48 7.24 19.10 -17.56
N SER A 49 8.03 18.19 -18.15
CA SER A 49 7.94 17.80 -19.55
C SER A 49 8.54 16.42 -19.70
N HIS A 50 7.93 15.55 -20.51
CA HIS A 50 8.51 14.24 -20.82
C HIS A 50 9.49 14.33 -21.99
N LYS A 51 10.46 13.40 -22.07
CA LYS A 51 11.51 13.39 -23.12
C LYS A 51 10.98 13.25 -24.54
N ASN A 52 9.76 12.72 -24.70
CA ASN A 52 9.11 12.58 -26.00
C ASN A 52 8.53 13.91 -26.53
N ILE A 53 8.43 14.95 -25.69
CA ILE A 53 8.00 16.28 -26.10
C ILE A 53 9.21 17.04 -26.65
N LYS A 54 9.27 17.21 -27.97
CA LYS A 54 10.37 17.92 -28.62
C LYS A 54 10.05 19.40 -28.69
N ILE A 55 10.86 20.21 -28.03
CA ILE A 55 10.69 21.67 -27.97
C ILE A 55 11.31 22.32 -29.21
N HIS A 56 10.60 23.26 -29.83
CA HIS A 56 11.05 23.96 -31.04
C HIS A 56 11.57 25.37 -30.76
N TYR A 57 10.78 26.16 -30.04
CA TYR A 57 11.16 27.50 -29.59
C TYR A 57 10.44 27.82 -28.28
N ILE A 58 11.04 28.72 -27.52
CA ILE A 58 10.52 29.21 -26.25
C ILE A 58 10.62 30.74 -26.29
N ASN A 59 9.53 31.43 -25.99
CA ASN A 59 9.51 32.88 -25.87
C ASN A 59 9.00 33.28 -24.48
N LEU A 60 9.61 34.30 -23.88
CA LEU A 60 9.20 34.83 -22.59
C LEU A 60 8.75 36.27 -22.74
N TYR A 61 7.56 36.58 -22.24
CA TYR A 61 6.99 37.92 -22.20
C TYR A 61 6.83 38.34 -20.74
N THR A 62 7.33 39.51 -20.37
CA THR A 62 7.19 40.06 -19.01
C THR A 62 7.01 41.58 -19.07
N ASN A 63 6.18 42.11 -18.17
CA ASN A 63 5.92 43.55 -18.06
C ASN A 63 7.10 44.34 -17.48
N SER A 64 8.02 43.68 -16.78
CA SER A 64 9.14 44.31 -16.06
C SER A 64 10.34 44.62 -16.96
N ILE A 65 10.32 44.13 -18.21
CA ILE A 65 11.30 44.43 -19.26
C ILE A 65 10.57 45.23 -20.33
N LYS A 66 10.97 46.48 -20.56
CA LYS A 66 10.31 47.43 -21.50
C LYS A 66 10.31 47.00 -22.99
N GLN A 67 10.77 45.79 -23.32
CA GLN A 67 10.75 45.19 -24.65
C GLN A 67 10.58 43.67 -24.57
N SER A 68 9.79 43.10 -25.48
CA SER A 68 9.68 41.66 -25.74
C SER A 68 11.07 41.11 -26.06
N GLN A 69 11.63 40.24 -25.22
CA GLN A 69 12.81 39.48 -25.58
C GLN A 69 12.39 38.07 -25.98
N SER A 70 12.62 37.74 -27.25
CA SER A 70 12.79 36.34 -27.66
C SER A 70 14.04 35.83 -26.95
N ILE A 71 13.88 35.28 -25.76
CA ILE A 71 14.98 34.62 -25.06
C ILE A 71 15.09 33.24 -25.67
N THR A 72 16.11 33.01 -26.50
CA THR A 72 16.55 31.65 -26.83
C THR A 72 17.14 31.07 -25.55
N PRO A 73 16.46 30.21 -24.78
CA PRO A 73 16.96 29.87 -23.45
C PRO A 73 18.05 28.80 -23.58
N ASP A 74 19.12 28.98 -22.82
CA ASP A 74 19.88 27.85 -22.31
C ASP A 74 18.90 27.02 -21.47
N HIS A 75 18.39 25.94 -22.05
CA HIS A 75 17.49 25.02 -21.40
C HIS A 75 18.18 23.68 -21.20
N SER A 76 17.85 23.02 -20.08
CA SER A 76 18.30 21.67 -19.79
C SER A 76 17.09 20.78 -19.53
N PHE A 77 17.22 19.52 -19.92
CA PHE A 77 16.22 18.50 -19.64
C PHE A 77 16.76 17.52 -18.61
N ASP A 78 16.06 17.40 -17.49
CA ASP A 78 16.34 16.37 -16.49
C ASP A 78 15.40 15.19 -16.73
N GLU A 79 15.93 14.10 -17.33
CA GLU A 79 15.13 12.91 -17.62
C GLU A 79 14.63 12.21 -16.37
N LYS A 80 15.36 12.27 -15.26
CA LYS A 80 15.00 11.57 -14.03
C LYS A 80 13.86 12.29 -13.30
N LEU A 81 13.89 13.62 -13.29
CA LEU A 81 12.86 14.44 -12.68
C LEU A 81 11.73 14.81 -13.65
N GLU A 82 11.88 14.48 -14.94
CA GLU A 82 11.01 14.88 -16.04
C GLU A 82 10.79 16.40 -16.09
N ARG A 83 11.89 17.15 -16.06
CA ARG A 83 11.86 18.62 -15.97
C ARG A 83 12.54 19.29 -17.13
N LEU A 84 11.88 20.33 -17.63
CA LEU A 84 12.48 21.37 -18.45
C LEU A 84 12.84 22.55 -17.55
N ASN A 85 14.14 22.84 -17.45
CA ASN A 85 14.67 23.95 -16.67
C ASN A 85 15.16 25.05 -17.62
N LEU A 86 14.68 26.27 -17.43
CA LEU A 86 15.04 27.46 -18.21
C LEU A 86 15.76 28.44 -17.30
N SER A 87 17.07 28.61 -17.51
CA SER A 87 17.87 29.61 -16.81
C SER A 87 17.72 30.95 -17.50
N LEU A 88 17.33 31.97 -16.74
CA LEU A 88 17.09 33.31 -17.24
C LEU A 88 18.34 34.18 -17.01
N PRO A 89 18.72 35.06 -17.95
CA PRO A 89 19.84 35.98 -17.77
C PRO A 89 19.52 37.15 -16.81
N PHE A 90 18.33 37.17 -16.22
CA PHE A 90 17.83 38.18 -15.29
C PHE A 90 16.89 37.53 -14.27
N ASN A 91 16.61 38.25 -13.17
CA ASN A 91 15.64 37.82 -12.17
C ASN A 91 14.23 38.30 -12.53
N LEU A 92 13.26 37.38 -12.48
CA LEU A 92 11.85 37.70 -12.35
C LEU A 92 11.59 38.14 -10.91
N ASN A 93 10.94 39.28 -10.72
CA ASN A 93 10.63 39.80 -9.39
C ASN A 93 9.27 39.31 -8.92
N GLN A 94 9.11 39.18 -7.60
CA GLN A 94 7.82 38.88 -7.01
C GLN A 94 6.75 39.89 -7.47
N GLY A 95 5.63 39.39 -7.98
CA GLY A 95 4.52 40.19 -8.50
C GLY A 95 4.60 40.47 -10.00
N ASP A 96 5.70 40.12 -10.69
CA ASP A 96 5.77 40.21 -12.15
C ASP A 96 4.72 39.28 -12.80
N ASP A 97 4.07 39.79 -13.85
CA ASP A 97 3.27 38.98 -14.77
C ASP A 97 4.16 38.47 -15.90
N VAL A 98 4.14 37.15 -16.10
CA VAL A 98 5.03 36.47 -17.03
C VAL A 98 4.23 35.50 -17.91
N THR A 99 4.44 35.56 -19.21
CA THR A 99 3.90 34.58 -20.17
C THR A 99 5.05 33.83 -20.83
N LEU A 100 5.05 32.51 -20.71
CA LEU A 100 5.99 31.61 -21.36
C LEU A 100 5.30 30.89 -22.52
N SER A 101 5.73 31.16 -23.73
CA SER A 101 5.24 30.51 -24.95
C SER A 101 6.19 29.39 -25.35
N ILE A 102 5.69 28.17 -25.52
CA ILE A 102 6.49 27.00 -25.90
C ILE A 102 5.82 26.31 -27.09
N SER A 103 6.53 26.22 -28.22
CA SER A 103 6.13 25.36 -29.35
C SER A 103 6.80 24.00 -29.23
N PHE A 104 6.05 22.93 -29.48
CA PHE A 104 6.51 21.56 -29.33
C PHE A 104 5.83 20.60 -30.33
N ASN A 105 6.39 19.40 -30.47
CA ASN A 105 5.69 18.29 -31.11
C ASN A 105 5.98 16.95 -30.43
N SER A 106 5.11 15.97 -30.69
CA SER A 106 5.32 14.59 -30.29
C SER A 106 4.52 13.63 -31.19
N THR A 107 4.70 12.33 -30.96
CA THR A 107 4.00 11.27 -31.66
C THR A 107 2.79 10.81 -30.86
N LEU A 108 1.72 10.41 -31.55
CA LEU A 108 0.60 9.69 -30.93
C LEU A 108 1.02 8.22 -30.82
N ASP A 109 1.47 7.81 -29.63
CA ASP A 109 1.92 6.45 -29.35
C ASP A 109 0.77 5.54 -28.85
N ASP A 110 1.10 4.29 -28.54
CA ASP A 110 0.15 3.27 -28.07
C ASP A 110 0.27 3.03 -26.55
N SER A 111 0.81 4.02 -25.80
CA SER A 111 1.11 3.87 -24.37
C SER A 111 -0.12 3.92 -23.45
N MET A 112 -1.24 4.44 -23.95
CA MET A 112 -2.45 4.76 -23.18
C MET A 112 -2.23 5.83 -22.09
N MET A 113 -1.19 6.66 -22.22
CA MET A 113 -0.83 7.74 -21.30
C MET A 113 -0.43 9.00 -22.06
N GLY A 114 -0.70 10.19 -21.52
CA GLY A 114 -0.45 11.44 -22.22
C GLY A 114 -1.48 11.65 -23.33
N TYR A 115 -1.04 12.04 -24.54
CA TYR A 115 -1.91 12.17 -25.71
C TYR A 115 -1.52 11.08 -26.71
N TYR A 116 -2.36 10.07 -26.81
CA TYR A 116 -2.04 8.79 -27.44
C TYR A 116 -3.11 8.42 -28.48
N ARG A 117 -2.80 7.46 -29.37
CA ARG A 117 -3.76 6.96 -30.36
C ARG A 117 -4.43 5.67 -29.90
N SER A 118 -5.65 5.48 -30.36
CA SER A 118 -6.40 4.22 -30.28
C SER A 118 -6.98 3.92 -31.66
N SER A 119 -7.44 2.68 -31.87
CA SER A 119 -8.03 2.28 -33.15
C SER A 119 -9.25 1.37 -33.01
N TYR A 120 -10.06 1.38 -34.07
CA TYR A 120 -11.13 0.41 -34.31
C TYR A 120 -11.07 -0.06 -35.77
N LYS A 121 -11.74 -1.18 -36.07
CA LYS A 121 -11.79 -1.74 -37.41
C LYS A 121 -13.01 -1.23 -38.18
N GLN A 122 -12.79 -0.74 -39.39
CA GLN A 122 -13.84 -0.40 -40.34
C GLN A 122 -13.42 -0.92 -41.73
N ASP A 123 -14.24 -1.78 -42.34
CA ASP A 123 -13.93 -2.41 -43.64
C ASP A 123 -12.52 -3.06 -43.66
N ASP A 124 -12.18 -3.81 -42.60
CA ASP A 124 -10.88 -4.44 -42.32
C ASP A 124 -9.67 -3.50 -42.14
N LYS A 125 -9.87 -2.19 -42.24
CA LYS A 125 -8.84 -1.17 -42.03
C LYS A 125 -8.84 -0.65 -40.60
N ASP A 126 -7.66 -0.34 -40.08
CA ASP A 126 -7.52 0.38 -38.82
C ASP A 126 -7.86 1.86 -39.04
N ILE A 127 -8.88 2.32 -38.32
CA ILE A 127 -9.22 3.74 -38.25
C ILE A 127 -8.73 4.26 -36.91
N TYR A 128 -7.87 5.28 -36.97
CA TYR A 128 -7.25 5.87 -35.79
C TYR A 128 -8.07 7.04 -35.24
N TYR A 129 -8.03 7.18 -33.93
CA TYR A 129 -8.41 8.38 -33.20
C TYR A 129 -7.42 8.60 -32.06
N ALA A 130 -7.49 9.75 -31.40
CA ALA A 130 -6.61 10.08 -30.29
C ALA A 130 -7.40 10.63 -29.11
N LEU A 131 -6.88 10.40 -27.91
CA LEU A 131 -7.45 10.85 -26.64
C LEU A 131 -6.35 11.02 -25.59
N THR A 132 -6.70 11.70 -24.50
CA THR A 132 -5.78 11.96 -23.39
C THR A 132 -6.06 11.10 -22.16
N GLN A 133 -4.99 10.67 -21.48
CA GLN A 133 -5.03 10.16 -20.11
C GLN A 133 -3.89 10.80 -19.31
N HIS A 134 -4.22 11.68 -18.36
CA HIS A 134 -3.24 12.52 -17.66
C HIS A 134 -2.99 12.15 -16.21
N GLU A 135 -3.88 11.39 -15.56
CA GLU A 135 -3.66 10.98 -14.17
C GLU A 135 -2.62 9.85 -14.05
N PRO A 136 -1.71 9.90 -13.04
CA PRO A 136 -1.50 10.99 -12.09
C PRO A 136 -0.59 12.12 -12.60
N THR A 137 0.42 11.78 -13.40
CA THR A 137 1.49 12.72 -13.80
C THR A 137 1.81 12.60 -15.29
N ALA A 138 0.78 12.43 -16.12
CA ALA A 138 0.93 12.23 -17.56
C ALA A 138 0.53 13.45 -18.40
N ALA A 139 0.02 14.55 -17.82
CA ALA A 139 -0.18 15.80 -18.56
C ALA A 139 1.14 16.31 -19.18
N ARG A 140 2.25 16.15 -18.45
CA ARG A 140 3.62 16.42 -18.93
C ARG A 140 4.06 15.59 -20.15
N LYS A 141 3.37 14.49 -20.45
CA LYS A 141 3.58 13.65 -21.65
C LYS A 141 2.79 14.15 -22.86
N SER A 142 1.91 15.13 -22.66
CA SER A 142 1.13 15.79 -23.71
C SER A 142 1.62 17.20 -24.00
N PHE A 143 2.00 17.96 -22.97
CA PHE A 143 2.49 19.32 -23.12
C PHE A 143 3.33 19.73 -21.89
N PRO A 144 4.30 20.66 -22.06
CA PRO A 144 5.08 21.16 -20.93
C PRO A 144 4.19 21.95 -19.95
N CYS A 145 4.17 21.59 -18.66
CA CYS A 145 3.26 22.20 -17.67
C CYS A 145 3.73 22.05 -16.21
N LEU A 146 3.04 22.71 -15.27
CA LEU A 146 3.30 22.58 -13.83
C LEU A 146 2.43 21.46 -13.28
N ASP A 147 2.83 20.23 -13.59
CA ASP A 147 2.03 19.02 -13.39
C ASP A 147 1.99 18.52 -11.93
N GLU A 148 1.37 19.29 -11.04
CA GLU A 148 1.05 18.94 -9.64
C GLU A 148 -0.40 19.34 -9.30
N PRO A 149 -1.16 18.52 -8.55
CA PRO A 149 -2.59 18.76 -8.32
C PRO A 149 -2.91 20.08 -7.60
N ILE A 150 -1.99 20.60 -6.78
CA ILE A 150 -2.13 21.89 -6.07
C ILE A 150 -2.01 23.12 -6.98
N LEU A 151 -1.46 22.96 -8.18
CA LEU A 151 -1.16 24.06 -9.10
C LEU A 151 -2.31 24.24 -10.11
N LYS A 152 -3.54 24.37 -9.61
CA LYS A 152 -4.73 24.61 -10.43
C LYS A 152 -4.60 25.89 -11.26
N ALA A 153 -5.08 25.82 -12.50
CA ALA A 153 -5.12 26.93 -13.45
C ALA A 153 -6.35 26.84 -14.35
N THR A 154 -6.62 27.90 -15.12
CA THR A 154 -7.61 27.85 -16.21
C THR A 154 -6.95 27.43 -17.52
N TYR A 155 -7.73 26.82 -18.42
CA TYR A 155 -7.24 26.35 -19.71
C TYR A 155 -8.14 26.87 -20.84
N ASP A 156 -7.54 27.55 -21.82
CA ASP A 156 -8.12 27.85 -23.12
C ASP A 156 -7.61 26.79 -24.10
N ILE A 157 -8.48 25.95 -24.67
CA ILE A 157 -8.07 24.84 -25.55
C ILE A 157 -8.60 25.09 -26.96
N SER A 158 -7.72 24.95 -27.95
CA SER A 158 -8.05 24.97 -29.37
C SER A 158 -7.43 23.76 -30.06
N ILE A 159 -8.25 23.02 -30.81
CA ILE A 159 -7.81 21.82 -31.52
C ILE A 159 -8.00 22.04 -33.02
N ILE A 160 -6.91 21.85 -33.77
CA ILE A 160 -6.89 21.84 -35.22
C ILE A 160 -6.96 20.38 -35.65
N HIS A 161 -8.06 20.02 -36.31
CA HIS A 161 -8.37 18.66 -36.71
C HIS A 161 -8.96 18.62 -38.13
N ARG A 162 -9.11 17.43 -38.69
CA ARG A 162 -9.66 17.25 -40.05
C ARG A 162 -11.16 17.53 -40.06
N LYS A 163 -11.69 17.97 -41.21
CA LYS A 163 -13.12 18.30 -41.41
C LYS A 163 -14.09 17.16 -41.09
N ASP A 164 -13.64 15.92 -41.23
CA ASP A 164 -14.43 14.70 -41.04
C ASP A 164 -14.26 14.05 -39.65
N THR A 165 -13.51 14.70 -38.75
CA THR A 165 -13.36 14.29 -37.34
C THR A 165 -14.04 15.27 -36.38
N VAL A 166 -14.28 14.81 -35.16
CA VAL A 166 -14.83 15.59 -34.05
C VAL A 166 -13.74 15.83 -33.02
N ALA A 167 -13.57 17.09 -32.60
CA ALA A 167 -12.76 17.46 -31.45
C ALA A 167 -13.62 17.56 -30.19
N LEU A 168 -13.14 16.96 -29.10
CA LEU A 168 -13.75 16.99 -27.77
C LEU A 168 -12.77 17.59 -26.77
N SER A 169 -13.28 18.26 -25.74
CA SER A 169 -12.48 18.74 -24.59
C SER A 169 -13.36 18.88 -23.34
N ASN A 170 -12.79 19.34 -22.22
CA ASN A 170 -13.48 19.59 -20.94
C ASN A 170 -14.73 20.45 -21.08
N MET A 171 -14.61 21.53 -21.87
CA MET A 171 -15.64 22.56 -22.04
C MET A 171 -16.34 22.43 -23.40
N PRO A 172 -17.53 23.04 -23.61
CA PRO A 172 -18.21 23.02 -24.90
C PRO A 172 -17.46 23.86 -25.95
N PRO A 173 -17.63 23.55 -27.24
CA PRO A 173 -17.06 24.35 -28.32
C PRO A 173 -17.77 25.72 -28.42
N ILE A 174 -16.98 26.81 -28.50
CA ILE A 174 -17.48 28.17 -28.80
C ILE A 174 -17.75 28.30 -30.30
N HIS A 175 -16.75 27.93 -31.10
CA HIS A 175 -16.75 28.15 -32.54
C HIS A 175 -15.87 27.11 -33.23
N SER A 176 -16.25 26.77 -34.46
CA SER A 176 -15.48 25.90 -35.35
C SER A 176 -15.36 26.60 -36.70
N SER A 177 -14.14 26.88 -37.14
CA SER A 177 -13.86 27.61 -38.39
C SER A 177 -12.84 26.87 -39.25
N PRO A 178 -12.91 27.00 -40.59
CA PRO A 178 -11.83 26.53 -41.47
C PRO A 178 -10.47 27.08 -41.02
N ALA A 179 -9.43 26.26 -41.09
CA ALA A 179 -8.07 26.71 -40.82
C ALA A 179 -7.58 27.64 -41.94
N THR A 180 -6.76 28.62 -41.57
CA THR A 180 -6.05 29.50 -42.51
C THR A 180 -4.55 29.20 -42.46
N SER A 181 -3.76 29.71 -43.40
CA SER A 181 -2.29 29.58 -43.33
C SER A 181 -1.72 30.08 -42.00
N ASP A 182 -2.27 31.17 -41.45
CA ASP A 182 -1.85 31.74 -40.17
C ASP A 182 -2.10 30.84 -38.95
N THR A 183 -3.07 29.92 -39.07
CA THR A 183 -3.40 28.95 -38.01
C THR A 183 -2.20 28.09 -37.65
N PHE A 184 -1.31 27.83 -38.62
CA PHE A 184 -0.16 26.95 -38.47
C PHE A 184 1.16 27.68 -38.22
N ASN A 185 1.15 28.99 -37.93
CA ASN A 185 2.38 29.80 -37.79
C ASN A 185 3.34 29.31 -36.69
N TYR A 186 2.86 28.49 -35.74
CA TYR A 186 3.69 27.89 -34.70
C TYR A 186 4.28 26.52 -35.06
N SER A 187 3.81 25.90 -36.15
CA SER A 187 4.23 24.59 -36.66
C SER A 187 5.42 24.74 -37.60
N LYS A 188 6.44 23.87 -37.45
CA LYS A 188 7.59 23.81 -38.37
C LYS A 188 7.25 23.18 -39.73
N HIS A 189 6.08 22.53 -39.87
CA HIS A 189 5.66 21.83 -41.08
C HIS A 189 4.71 22.65 -41.97
N SER A 190 4.80 23.98 -41.92
CA SER A 190 3.97 24.89 -42.74
C SER A 190 4.18 24.76 -44.26
N GLY A 191 5.14 23.93 -44.72
CA GLY A 191 5.54 23.79 -46.12
C GLY A 191 4.64 22.95 -47.05
N SER A 192 3.67 22.17 -46.56
CA SER A 192 2.73 21.44 -47.45
C SER A 192 1.34 21.16 -46.87
N THR A 193 0.94 21.83 -45.79
CA THR A 193 -0.38 21.60 -45.19
C THR A 193 -1.43 22.38 -45.98
N ASN A 194 -2.33 21.70 -46.71
CA ASN A 194 -3.47 22.33 -47.36
C ASN A 194 -4.49 22.79 -46.29
N PRO A 195 -4.62 24.10 -46.00
CA PRO A 195 -5.47 24.58 -44.89
C PRO A 195 -6.95 24.21 -45.09
N ASP A 196 -7.38 24.03 -46.34
CA ASP A 196 -8.75 23.69 -46.70
C ASP A 196 -9.23 22.33 -46.17
N GLU A 197 -8.34 21.46 -45.68
CA GLU A 197 -8.68 20.15 -45.12
C GLU A 197 -8.88 20.18 -43.59
N TRP A 198 -8.58 21.31 -42.95
CA TRP A 198 -8.51 21.45 -41.50
C TRP A 198 -9.53 22.45 -40.96
N VAL A 199 -9.94 22.21 -39.73
CA VAL A 199 -10.86 23.03 -38.95
C VAL A 199 -10.24 23.28 -37.58
N VAL A 200 -10.40 24.50 -37.08
CA VAL A 200 -10.01 24.88 -35.73
C VAL A 200 -11.27 24.94 -34.88
N THR A 201 -11.34 24.09 -33.86
CA THR A 201 -12.40 24.11 -32.86
C THR A 201 -11.85 24.70 -31.57
N LYS A 202 -12.42 25.84 -31.15
CA LYS A 202 -12.06 26.53 -29.90
C LYS A 202 -13.09 26.24 -28.84
N PHE A 203 -12.65 25.86 -27.64
CA PHE A 203 -13.51 25.55 -26.50
C PHE A 203 -13.62 26.72 -25.52
N GLU A 204 -14.67 26.71 -24.70
CA GLU A 204 -14.78 27.65 -23.58
C GLU A 204 -13.64 27.44 -22.57
N LYS A 205 -13.29 28.52 -21.86
CA LYS A 205 -12.28 28.49 -20.81
C LYS A 205 -12.75 27.62 -19.65
N THR A 206 -11.89 26.71 -19.18
CA THR A 206 -12.20 25.89 -17.99
C THR A 206 -12.27 26.76 -16.73
N PRO A 207 -12.97 26.32 -15.67
CA PRO A 207 -12.70 26.84 -14.33
C PRO A 207 -11.27 26.47 -13.87
N LEU A 208 -10.92 26.80 -12.62
CA LEU A 208 -9.67 26.32 -12.02
C LEU A 208 -9.71 24.80 -11.90
N ILE A 209 -8.88 24.11 -12.68
CA ILE A 209 -8.73 22.66 -12.68
C ILE A 209 -7.26 22.28 -12.51
N SER A 210 -7.00 21.08 -11.99
CA SER A 210 -5.66 20.51 -11.90
C SER A 210 -5.24 19.95 -13.27
N SER A 211 -3.93 19.91 -13.55
CA SER A 211 -3.39 19.46 -14.84
C SER A 211 -3.86 18.07 -15.26
N TYR A 212 -3.99 17.14 -14.30
CA TYR A 212 -4.41 15.76 -14.56
C TYR A 212 -5.86 15.62 -15.07
N LEU A 213 -6.69 16.66 -14.90
CA LEU A 213 -8.08 16.69 -15.34
C LEU A 213 -8.28 17.30 -16.73
N VAL A 214 -7.23 17.91 -17.29
CA VAL A 214 -7.28 18.45 -18.65
C VAL A 214 -7.47 17.29 -19.62
N ALA A 215 -8.41 17.43 -20.55
CA ALA A 215 -8.68 16.38 -21.52
C ALA A 215 -9.05 16.91 -22.88
N TRP A 216 -8.66 16.15 -23.89
CA TRP A 216 -9.15 16.30 -25.25
C TRP A 216 -9.11 14.99 -26.02
N ALA A 217 -9.91 14.93 -27.09
CA ALA A 217 -9.91 13.82 -28.03
C ALA A 217 -10.20 14.32 -29.45
N ASN A 218 -9.74 13.56 -30.45
CA ASN A 218 -9.98 13.80 -31.87
C ASN A 218 -10.23 12.48 -32.59
N GLY A 219 -11.37 12.35 -33.26
CA GLY A 219 -11.71 11.11 -33.99
C GLY A 219 -13.08 11.12 -34.64
N HIS A 220 -13.43 10.00 -35.29
CA HIS A 220 -14.71 9.82 -35.99
C HIS A 220 -15.83 9.38 -35.03
N PHE A 221 -16.08 10.15 -33.97
CA PHE A 221 -17.02 9.77 -32.93
C PHE A 221 -18.49 10.02 -33.31
N LYS A 222 -19.37 9.14 -32.83
CA LYS A 222 -20.82 9.36 -32.74
C LYS A 222 -21.20 9.56 -31.28
N HIS A 223 -22.35 10.17 -31.02
CA HIS A 223 -22.84 10.32 -29.66
C HIS A 223 -24.33 10.05 -29.52
N LEU A 224 -24.69 9.62 -28.33
CA LEU A 224 -26.05 9.68 -27.79
C LEU A 224 -26.15 10.91 -26.88
N GLU A 225 -27.30 11.58 -26.87
CA GLU A 225 -27.54 12.77 -26.05
C GLU A 225 -28.80 12.59 -25.18
N SER A 226 -28.69 13.05 -23.94
CA SER A 226 -29.80 13.26 -23.00
C SER A 226 -29.55 14.59 -22.28
N SER A 227 -30.34 14.89 -21.26
CA SER A 227 -30.11 16.04 -20.39
C SER A 227 -30.64 15.76 -18.99
N TYR A 228 -30.22 16.56 -18.02
CA TYR A 228 -30.88 16.62 -16.72
C TYR A 228 -31.25 18.07 -16.40
N LYS A 229 -32.22 18.24 -15.52
CA LYS A 229 -32.60 19.53 -14.94
C LYS A 229 -32.06 19.61 -13.52
N SER A 230 -31.23 20.62 -13.23
CA SER A 230 -30.70 20.85 -11.89
C SER A 230 -31.84 20.99 -10.88
N PRO A 231 -31.89 20.16 -9.82
CA PRO A 231 -32.82 20.35 -8.72
C PRO A 231 -32.60 21.64 -7.92
N ILE A 232 -31.43 22.28 -8.05
CA ILE A 232 -31.08 23.51 -7.31
C ILE A 232 -31.52 24.75 -8.11
N SER A 233 -31.02 24.93 -9.34
CA SER A 233 -31.30 26.13 -10.13
C SER A 233 -32.35 25.96 -11.22
N GLY A 234 -32.77 24.73 -11.52
CA GLY A 234 -33.65 24.43 -12.63
C GLY A 234 -33.02 24.53 -14.02
N LYS A 235 -31.70 24.79 -14.12
CA LYS A 235 -30.97 24.80 -15.40
C LYS A 235 -30.95 23.42 -16.03
N VAL A 236 -31.10 23.36 -17.35
CA VAL A 236 -30.99 22.11 -18.12
C VAL A 236 -29.58 22.05 -18.71
N ARG A 237 -28.89 20.92 -18.51
CA ARG A 237 -27.54 20.72 -19.08
C ARG A 237 -27.51 19.43 -19.91
N PRO A 238 -26.91 19.47 -21.11
CA PRO A 238 -26.75 18.29 -21.95
C PRO A 238 -25.78 17.28 -21.34
N LEU A 239 -26.10 16.01 -21.54
CA LEU A 239 -25.33 14.84 -21.16
C LEU A 239 -25.10 14.02 -22.43
N ARG A 240 -23.85 13.67 -22.74
CA ARG A 240 -23.55 12.88 -23.95
C ARG A 240 -22.66 11.69 -23.66
N ILE A 241 -22.81 10.60 -24.40
CA ILE A 241 -21.79 9.56 -24.47
C ILE A 241 -21.34 9.43 -25.92
N TYR A 242 -20.04 9.59 -26.12
CA TYR A 242 -19.32 9.43 -27.38
C TYR A 242 -18.69 8.05 -27.44
N ALA A 243 -18.71 7.45 -28.63
CA ALA A 243 -17.99 6.22 -28.95
C ALA A 243 -17.67 6.20 -30.45
N THR A 244 -16.90 5.21 -30.88
CA THR A 244 -16.74 4.90 -32.31
C THR A 244 -18.07 4.41 -32.92
N PRO A 245 -18.28 4.56 -34.24
CA PRO A 245 -19.58 4.27 -34.86
C PRO A 245 -20.07 2.82 -34.69
N ASP A 246 -19.15 1.87 -34.56
CA ASP A 246 -19.40 0.45 -34.34
C ASP A 246 -19.91 0.13 -32.92
N LEU A 247 -19.63 0.99 -31.93
CA LEU A 247 -19.92 0.71 -30.51
C LEU A 247 -21.02 1.59 -29.91
N ILE A 248 -21.38 2.69 -30.57
CA ILE A 248 -22.27 3.71 -29.98
C ILE A 248 -23.66 3.16 -29.56
N ASN A 249 -24.16 2.14 -30.24
CA ASN A 249 -25.46 1.55 -29.93
C ASN A 249 -25.48 0.82 -28.57
N GLN A 250 -24.33 0.41 -28.05
CA GLN A 250 -24.20 -0.25 -26.74
C GLN A 250 -23.97 0.76 -25.58
N ALA A 251 -23.89 2.06 -25.85
CA ALA A 251 -23.55 3.07 -24.84
C ALA A 251 -24.75 3.67 -24.09
N LYS A 252 -25.98 3.22 -24.41
CA LYS A 252 -27.22 3.82 -23.91
C LYS A 252 -27.39 3.71 -22.40
N LEU A 253 -27.07 2.55 -21.81
CA LEU A 253 -27.21 2.34 -20.36
C LEU A 253 -26.37 3.34 -19.55
N GLY A 254 -25.14 3.62 -19.98
CA GLY A 254 -24.29 4.63 -19.34
C GLY A 254 -24.91 6.03 -19.38
N LEU A 255 -25.51 6.41 -20.52
CA LEU A 255 -26.15 7.72 -20.65
C LEU A 255 -27.35 7.84 -19.70
N ASP A 256 -28.16 6.78 -19.64
CA ASP A 256 -29.34 6.71 -18.78
C ASP A 256 -28.93 6.75 -17.30
N ALA A 257 -27.91 5.98 -16.90
CA ALA A 257 -27.34 6.02 -15.54
C ALA A 257 -26.86 7.43 -15.16
N LYS A 258 -26.06 8.08 -16.03
CA LYS A 258 -25.58 9.46 -15.82
C LYS A 258 -26.72 10.45 -15.59
N SER A 259 -27.81 10.33 -16.34
CA SER A 259 -28.99 11.20 -16.20
C SER A 259 -29.75 11.00 -14.88
N GLN A 260 -29.72 9.78 -14.32
CA GLN A 260 -30.38 9.43 -13.06
C GLN A 260 -29.57 9.87 -11.83
N VAL A 261 -28.24 9.66 -11.86
CA VAL A 261 -27.38 9.86 -10.68
C VAL A 261 -27.01 11.33 -10.45
N LEU A 262 -26.80 12.11 -11.51
CA LEU A 262 -26.30 13.48 -11.38
C LEU A 262 -27.22 14.42 -10.57
N PRO A 263 -28.56 14.41 -10.73
CA PRO A 263 -29.46 15.15 -9.85
C PRO A 263 -29.41 14.73 -8.38
N LEU A 264 -29.05 13.48 -8.08
CA LEU A 264 -28.93 12.99 -6.71
C LEU A 264 -27.70 13.58 -6.03
N TYR A 265 -26.57 13.65 -6.74
CA TYR A 265 -25.36 14.31 -6.22
C TYR A 265 -25.58 15.77 -5.88
N GLU A 266 -26.26 16.53 -6.76
CA GLU A 266 -26.60 17.93 -6.46
C GLU A 266 -27.42 18.05 -5.18
N LYS A 267 -28.41 17.17 -4.98
CA LYS A 267 -29.25 17.17 -3.76
C LYS A 267 -28.47 16.78 -2.51
N ILE A 268 -27.60 15.76 -2.61
CA ILE A 268 -26.82 15.25 -1.48
C ILE A 268 -25.85 16.32 -0.98
N PHE A 269 -25.11 16.93 -1.90
CA PHE A 269 -24.05 17.87 -1.53
C PHE A 269 -24.54 19.31 -1.45
N ASP A 270 -25.75 19.59 -1.94
CA ASP A 270 -26.29 20.94 -2.07
C ASP A 270 -25.29 21.87 -2.78
N ILE A 271 -24.74 21.33 -3.89
CA ILE A 271 -23.76 21.97 -4.78
C ILE A 271 -24.15 21.58 -6.20
N GLU A 272 -24.51 22.58 -7.01
CA GLU A 272 -24.84 22.39 -8.43
C GLU A 272 -23.59 21.98 -9.23
N TYR A 273 -23.75 21.08 -10.20
CA TYR A 273 -22.69 20.74 -11.14
C TYR A 273 -22.33 21.99 -11.98
N PRO A 274 -21.07 22.46 -11.96
CA PRO A 274 -20.77 23.81 -12.46
C PRO A 274 -20.63 23.92 -13.98
N LEU A 275 -20.21 22.86 -14.69
CA LEU A 275 -19.88 22.94 -16.12
C LEU A 275 -21.11 22.82 -17.02
N PRO A 276 -21.19 23.52 -18.15
CA PRO A 276 -22.39 23.59 -18.99
C PRO A 276 -22.79 22.27 -19.64
N LYS A 277 -21.91 21.25 -19.65
CA LYS A 277 -22.15 19.91 -20.22
C LYS A 277 -21.38 18.85 -19.44
N LEU A 278 -21.77 17.58 -19.57
CA LEU A 278 -20.97 16.44 -19.10
C LEU A 278 -20.98 15.31 -20.14
N ASP A 279 -19.83 15.13 -20.78
CA ASP A 279 -19.62 14.09 -21.80
C ASP A 279 -18.89 12.88 -21.20
N THR A 280 -19.09 11.70 -21.81
CA THR A 280 -18.30 10.48 -21.60
C THR A 280 -17.76 10.03 -22.95
N LEU A 281 -16.48 9.63 -23.08
CA LEU A 281 -15.91 9.03 -24.29
C LEU A 281 -15.50 7.58 -23.99
N VAL A 282 -16.10 6.63 -24.71
CA VAL A 282 -15.75 5.21 -24.64
C VAL A 282 -14.58 4.93 -25.59
N ALA A 283 -13.47 4.45 -25.02
CA ALA A 283 -12.23 4.14 -25.72
C ALA A 283 -12.03 2.63 -25.92
N ASN A 284 -11.43 2.26 -27.05
CA ASN A 284 -11.06 0.90 -27.43
C ASN A 284 -9.78 0.46 -26.72
N ASP A 285 -8.88 1.42 -26.45
CA ASP A 285 -7.62 1.24 -25.74
C ASP A 285 -7.56 2.21 -24.55
N PHE A 286 -7.62 1.66 -23.33
CA PHE A 286 -7.55 2.38 -22.07
C PHE A 286 -7.04 1.46 -20.95
N ASP A 287 -5.98 1.87 -20.24
CA ASP A 287 -5.31 1.01 -19.25
C ASP A 287 -6.13 0.85 -17.95
N ALA A 288 -6.74 1.94 -17.49
CA ALA A 288 -7.59 1.97 -16.30
C ALA A 288 -9.04 1.53 -16.61
N GLY A 289 -9.93 1.61 -15.62
CA GLY A 289 -11.36 1.43 -15.84
C GLY A 289 -11.95 2.63 -16.60
N ALA A 290 -11.86 3.79 -15.96
CA ALA A 290 -12.31 5.07 -16.45
C ALA A 290 -11.44 6.19 -15.83
N MET A 291 -11.74 7.44 -16.18
CA MET A 291 -11.06 8.64 -15.71
C MET A 291 -12.05 9.81 -15.68
N GLU A 292 -12.01 10.60 -14.62
CA GLU A 292 -13.04 11.58 -14.28
C GLU A 292 -12.90 12.95 -14.97
N ASN A 293 -12.12 13.06 -16.06
CA ASN A 293 -11.68 14.35 -16.60
C ASN A 293 -12.85 15.35 -16.68
N TRP A 294 -12.66 16.54 -16.12
CA TRP A 294 -13.81 17.38 -15.76
C TRP A 294 -14.59 17.84 -17.00
N GLY A 295 -15.81 17.32 -17.16
CA GLY A 295 -16.67 17.58 -18.31
C GLY A 295 -16.49 16.63 -19.50
N LEU A 296 -15.46 15.78 -19.52
CA LEU A 296 -15.21 14.76 -20.55
C LEU A 296 -14.67 13.48 -19.90
N ILE A 297 -15.52 12.72 -19.23
CA ILE A 297 -15.15 11.43 -18.64
C ILE A 297 -14.63 10.50 -19.75
N THR A 298 -13.61 9.69 -19.50
CA THR A 298 -13.11 8.69 -20.46
C THR A 298 -13.09 7.30 -19.84
N GLY A 299 -13.10 6.24 -20.66
CA GLY A 299 -12.87 4.88 -20.15
C GLY A 299 -13.14 3.77 -21.16
N ARG A 300 -12.80 2.54 -20.81
CA ARG A 300 -12.80 1.41 -21.75
C ARG A 300 -14.18 0.86 -22.08
N THR A 301 -14.26 0.16 -23.21
CA THR A 301 -15.46 -0.57 -23.67
C THR A 301 -16.08 -1.48 -22.61
N SER A 302 -15.26 -2.19 -21.83
CA SER A 302 -15.75 -3.16 -20.83
C SER A 302 -16.45 -2.56 -19.60
N VAL A 303 -16.43 -1.23 -19.44
CA VAL A 303 -17.10 -0.53 -18.33
C VAL A 303 -18.19 0.45 -18.79
N TYR A 304 -18.36 0.67 -20.10
CA TYR A 304 -19.38 1.60 -20.63
C TYR A 304 -20.32 1.00 -21.66
N LEU A 305 -20.00 -0.18 -22.22
CA LEU A 305 -20.85 -0.83 -23.21
C LEU A 305 -21.70 -1.93 -22.58
N TYR A 306 -22.98 -1.89 -22.92
CA TYR A 306 -24.00 -2.84 -22.51
C TYR A 306 -24.97 -3.06 -23.67
N ASP A 307 -25.26 -4.33 -23.93
CA ASP A 307 -26.28 -4.76 -24.89
C ASP A 307 -27.41 -5.45 -24.14
N ASP A 308 -28.63 -4.91 -24.24
CA ASP A 308 -29.82 -5.38 -23.50
C ASP A 308 -30.18 -6.85 -23.76
N LYS A 309 -29.71 -7.45 -24.86
CA LYS A 309 -30.00 -8.84 -25.24
C LYS A 309 -28.83 -9.78 -24.99
N LEU A 310 -27.60 -9.29 -25.06
CA LEU A 310 -26.37 -10.11 -25.04
C LEU A 310 -25.49 -9.90 -23.80
N SER A 311 -25.84 -8.95 -22.93
CA SER A 311 -25.12 -8.67 -21.69
C SER A 311 -25.88 -9.20 -20.48
N GLY A 312 -25.14 -9.67 -19.47
CA GLY A 312 -25.69 -10.13 -18.20
C GLY A 312 -25.72 -9.03 -17.14
N LEU A 313 -26.29 -9.35 -15.98
CA LEU A 313 -26.43 -8.45 -14.83
C LEU A 313 -25.07 -7.91 -14.34
N ASP A 314 -24.00 -8.72 -14.40
CA ASP A 314 -22.65 -8.30 -13.99
C ASP A 314 -22.12 -7.12 -14.85
N ALA A 315 -22.49 -7.09 -16.13
CA ALA A 315 -22.16 -5.98 -17.02
C ALA A 315 -23.04 -4.75 -16.76
N GLU A 316 -24.34 -4.96 -16.50
CA GLU A 316 -25.27 -3.89 -16.13
C GLU A 316 -24.79 -3.15 -14.87
N LYS A 317 -24.53 -3.90 -13.80
CA LYS A 317 -24.00 -3.37 -12.54
C LYS A 317 -22.70 -2.62 -12.74
N ARG A 318 -21.77 -3.17 -13.54
CA ARG A 318 -20.48 -2.52 -13.83
C ARG A 318 -20.65 -1.18 -14.56
N VAL A 319 -21.49 -1.12 -15.59
CA VAL A 319 -21.71 0.12 -16.37
C VAL A 319 -22.34 1.20 -15.50
N VAL A 320 -23.39 0.86 -14.75
CA VAL A 320 -24.07 1.80 -13.86
C VAL A 320 -23.16 2.26 -12.72
N GLY A 321 -22.45 1.32 -12.08
CA GLY A 321 -21.52 1.59 -10.98
C GLY A 321 -20.37 2.51 -11.39
N VAL A 322 -19.65 2.18 -12.47
CA VAL A 322 -18.52 3.00 -12.96
C VAL A 322 -19.01 4.37 -13.42
N GLN A 323 -20.12 4.43 -14.17
CA GLN A 323 -20.65 5.73 -14.60
C GLN A 323 -21.04 6.61 -13.40
N SER A 324 -21.54 6.02 -12.31
CA SER A 324 -21.84 6.74 -11.07
C SER A 324 -20.57 7.18 -10.33
N HIS A 325 -19.56 6.31 -10.25
CA HIS A 325 -18.23 6.61 -9.68
C HIS A 325 -17.61 7.86 -10.34
N GLU A 326 -17.54 7.88 -11.67
CA GLU A 326 -16.98 9.01 -12.43
C GLU A 326 -17.82 10.30 -12.31
N VAL A 327 -19.13 10.16 -12.11
CA VAL A 327 -19.99 11.31 -11.82
C VAL A 327 -19.76 11.84 -10.40
N SER A 328 -19.48 10.97 -9.42
CA SER A 328 -19.10 11.38 -8.06
C SER A 328 -17.84 12.25 -8.06
N HIS A 329 -16.85 11.86 -8.87
CA HIS A 329 -15.60 12.59 -9.00
C HIS A 329 -15.75 14.04 -9.47
N GLN A 330 -16.87 14.38 -10.12
CA GLN A 330 -17.18 15.76 -10.47
C GLN A 330 -17.24 16.68 -9.25
N TRP A 331 -17.47 16.15 -8.04
CA TRP A 331 -17.31 16.86 -6.77
C TRP A 331 -15.99 16.49 -6.06
N PHE A 332 -15.68 15.19 -5.94
CA PHE A 332 -14.48 14.67 -5.25
C PHE A 332 -13.34 14.37 -6.22
N GLY A 333 -12.40 15.29 -6.33
CA GLY A 333 -11.30 15.24 -7.29
C GLY A 333 -11.34 16.43 -8.22
N ASN A 334 -12.53 16.82 -8.71
CA ASN A 334 -12.67 17.93 -9.66
C ASN A 334 -12.91 19.27 -8.96
N VAL A 335 -14.10 19.46 -8.37
CA VAL A 335 -14.44 20.69 -7.65
C VAL A 335 -13.50 20.89 -6.46
N VAL A 336 -13.32 19.86 -5.64
CA VAL A 336 -12.34 19.84 -4.55
C VAL A 336 -11.35 18.73 -4.82
N THR A 337 -10.08 19.08 -4.97
CA THR A 337 -8.99 18.14 -5.28
C THR A 337 -8.10 17.98 -4.04
N MET A 338 -7.53 16.80 -3.81
CA MET A 338 -6.47 16.67 -2.81
C MET A 338 -5.31 17.65 -3.07
N ALA A 339 -4.70 18.17 -2.00
CA ALA A 339 -3.54 19.06 -2.12
C ALA A 339 -2.29 18.35 -2.65
N ASP A 340 -2.18 17.04 -2.45
CA ASP A 340 -1.07 16.22 -2.91
C ASP A 340 -1.50 14.75 -2.93
N TRP A 341 -0.74 13.89 -3.63
CA TRP A 341 -1.11 12.50 -3.89
C TRP A 341 -1.18 11.62 -2.64
N HIS A 342 -0.58 12.02 -1.51
CA HIS A 342 -0.80 11.34 -0.23
C HIS A 342 -2.27 11.42 0.25
N GLY A 343 -3.02 12.39 -0.27
CA GLY A 343 -4.45 12.55 -0.04
C GLY A 343 -5.33 11.95 -1.13
N LEU A 344 -4.80 11.12 -2.04
CA LEU A 344 -5.55 10.49 -3.15
C LEU A 344 -6.87 9.85 -2.70
N TRP A 345 -6.87 9.22 -1.53
CA TRP A 345 -8.05 8.58 -0.95
C TRP A 345 -9.25 9.53 -0.78
N LEU A 346 -9.03 10.85 -0.63
CA LEU A 346 -10.10 11.84 -0.55
C LEU A 346 -10.96 11.91 -1.81
N ASN A 347 -10.37 11.56 -2.96
CA ASN A 347 -11.11 11.43 -4.21
C ASN A 347 -11.75 10.04 -4.26
N GLU A 348 -10.92 9.00 -4.18
CA GLU A 348 -11.30 7.63 -4.53
C GLU A 348 -12.24 6.96 -3.52
N ALA A 349 -12.02 7.18 -2.22
CA ALA A 349 -12.87 6.59 -1.19
C ALA A 349 -14.30 7.15 -1.25
N PHE A 350 -14.47 8.41 -1.65
CA PHE A 350 -15.77 9.04 -1.79
C PHE A 350 -16.47 8.62 -3.08
N ALA A 351 -15.73 8.51 -4.18
CA ALA A 351 -16.28 7.97 -5.41
C ALA A 351 -16.76 6.51 -5.21
N THR A 352 -16.01 5.70 -4.47
CA THR A 352 -16.44 4.34 -4.08
C THR A 352 -17.66 4.36 -3.13
N LEU A 353 -17.60 5.03 -1.97
CA LEU A 353 -18.70 4.95 -1.00
C LEU A 353 -19.97 5.65 -1.50
N VAL A 354 -19.86 6.89 -1.96
CA VAL A 354 -21.05 7.64 -2.38
C VAL A 354 -21.51 7.15 -3.75
N GLY A 355 -20.56 6.95 -4.67
CA GLY A 355 -20.88 6.71 -6.06
C GLY A 355 -21.23 5.29 -6.41
N GLU A 356 -20.55 4.29 -5.85
CA GLU A 356 -20.87 2.88 -6.10
C GLU A 356 -21.98 2.36 -5.17
N ILE A 357 -22.18 2.98 -4.00
CA ILE A 357 -23.12 2.48 -2.97
C ILE A 357 -24.29 3.42 -2.72
N ILE A 358 -24.08 4.58 -2.08
CA ILE A 358 -25.18 5.42 -1.58
C ILE A 358 -26.11 5.89 -2.70
N VAL A 359 -25.55 6.32 -3.84
CA VAL A 359 -26.34 6.80 -4.97
C VAL A 359 -26.98 5.66 -5.75
N ILE A 360 -26.27 4.52 -5.90
CA ILE A 360 -26.81 3.34 -6.60
C ILE A 360 -27.96 2.73 -5.81
N ASP A 361 -27.86 2.61 -4.49
CA ASP A 361 -28.92 2.06 -3.63
C ASP A 361 -30.23 2.84 -3.77
N ARG A 362 -30.15 4.16 -4.05
CA ARG A 362 -31.32 5.02 -4.27
C ARG A 362 -31.99 4.81 -5.62
N ILE A 363 -31.28 4.32 -6.63
CA ILE A 363 -31.82 4.09 -7.99
C ILE A 363 -32.02 2.60 -8.33
N ARG A 364 -31.37 1.70 -7.58
CA ARG A 364 -31.37 0.24 -7.75
C ARG A 364 -31.33 -0.48 -6.38
N PRO A 365 -32.30 -0.25 -5.47
CA PRO A 365 -32.31 -0.88 -4.15
C PRO A 365 -32.36 -2.42 -4.21
N GLU A 366 -32.93 -2.98 -5.28
CA GLU A 366 -33.01 -4.42 -5.53
C GLU A 366 -31.65 -5.09 -5.73
N TRP A 367 -30.58 -4.31 -5.97
CA TRP A 367 -29.21 -4.83 -6.08
C TRP A 367 -28.53 -5.07 -4.73
N LYS A 368 -29.12 -4.55 -3.63
CA LYS A 368 -28.60 -4.65 -2.27
C LYS A 368 -27.13 -4.21 -2.15
N VAL A 369 -26.76 -3.14 -2.85
CA VAL A 369 -25.35 -2.69 -2.95
C VAL A 369 -24.74 -2.34 -1.60
N TYR A 370 -25.55 -1.88 -0.63
CA TYR A 370 -25.08 -1.65 0.74
C TYR A 370 -24.54 -2.92 1.42
N SER A 371 -25.18 -4.08 1.19
CA SER A 371 -24.71 -5.38 1.66
C SER A 371 -23.56 -5.91 0.81
N GLU A 372 -23.63 -5.71 -0.50
CA GLU A 372 -22.60 -6.11 -1.45
C GLU A 372 -21.26 -5.39 -1.21
N PHE A 373 -21.28 -4.17 -0.64
CA PHE A 373 -20.07 -3.45 -0.19
C PHE A 373 -19.16 -4.32 0.68
N ILE A 374 -19.74 -5.18 1.52
CA ILE A 374 -18.98 -6.02 2.44
C ILE A 374 -18.09 -7.00 1.66
N THR A 375 -18.63 -7.62 0.62
CA THR A 375 -17.89 -8.58 -0.21
C THR A 375 -17.01 -7.92 -1.26
N GLN A 376 -17.41 -6.78 -1.82
CA GLN A 376 -16.68 -6.10 -2.90
C GLN A 376 -15.56 -5.17 -2.40
N HIS A 377 -15.76 -4.47 -1.28
CA HIS A 377 -14.82 -3.47 -0.78
C HIS A 377 -14.28 -3.84 0.60
N LEU A 378 -15.11 -4.11 1.61
CA LEU A 378 -14.61 -4.32 2.98
C LEU A 378 -13.65 -5.51 3.05
N HIS A 379 -14.01 -6.68 2.51
CA HIS A 379 -13.10 -7.82 2.52
C HIS A 379 -11.84 -7.57 1.71
N ARG A 380 -11.98 -6.95 0.54
CA ARG A 380 -10.83 -6.57 -0.31
C ARG A 380 -9.85 -5.66 0.44
N ALA A 381 -10.37 -4.71 1.23
CA ALA A 381 -9.57 -3.84 2.08
C ALA A 381 -8.88 -4.62 3.20
N LEU A 382 -9.63 -5.43 3.95
CA LEU A 382 -9.10 -6.21 5.08
C LEU A 382 -8.09 -7.28 4.63
N ASP A 383 -8.25 -7.88 3.47
CA ASP A 383 -7.33 -8.90 2.96
C ASP A 383 -5.96 -8.29 2.62
N LEU A 384 -5.95 -7.13 1.98
CA LEU A 384 -4.71 -6.41 1.67
C LEU A 384 -4.08 -5.80 2.93
N ASP A 385 -4.87 -5.22 3.82
CA ASP A 385 -4.40 -4.53 5.02
C ASP A 385 -3.96 -5.48 6.15
N ALA A 386 -4.30 -6.77 6.02
CA ALA A 386 -3.77 -7.84 6.87
C ALA A 386 -2.32 -8.25 6.52
N LEU A 387 -1.78 -7.77 5.40
CA LEU A 387 -0.41 -8.06 4.97
C LEU A 387 0.60 -7.13 5.65
N LYS A 388 1.83 -7.62 5.86
CA LYS A 388 2.92 -6.80 6.42
C LYS A 388 3.36 -5.73 5.42
N SER A 389 3.28 -6.03 4.14
CA SER A 389 3.56 -5.15 3.00
C SER A 389 2.49 -4.09 2.70
N SER A 390 1.40 -4.04 3.47
CA SER A 390 0.38 -2.98 3.33
C SER A 390 0.93 -1.58 3.69
N HIS A 391 0.07 -0.57 3.66
CA HIS A 391 0.41 0.82 3.98
C HIS A 391 -0.77 1.55 4.66
N PRO A 392 -0.52 2.68 5.38
CA PRO A 392 -1.61 3.54 5.85
C PRO A 392 -2.41 4.12 4.68
N ILE A 393 -3.63 4.60 4.92
CA ILE A 393 -4.43 5.27 3.88
C ILE A 393 -3.70 6.54 3.39
N GLN A 394 -3.14 7.33 4.31
CA GLN A 394 -2.32 8.49 3.97
C GLN A 394 -0.85 8.06 3.83
N VAL A 395 -0.43 7.82 2.59
CA VAL A 395 0.94 7.37 2.28
C VAL A 395 1.85 8.55 1.96
N PRO A 396 2.99 8.73 2.66
CA PRO A 396 3.98 9.72 2.25
C PRO A 396 4.58 9.38 0.88
N VAL A 397 4.18 10.11 -0.16
CA VAL A 397 4.65 9.91 -1.54
C VAL A 397 6.06 10.46 -1.71
N LYS A 398 7.05 9.59 -1.94
CA LYS A 398 8.46 10.00 -2.09
C LYS A 398 8.85 10.32 -3.53
N ASP A 399 8.25 9.63 -4.49
CA ASP A 399 8.52 9.71 -5.93
C ASP A 399 7.24 9.38 -6.75
N PRO A 400 7.20 9.72 -8.05
CA PRO A 400 6.02 9.48 -8.89
C PRO A 400 5.63 8.00 -9.07
N ALA A 401 6.59 7.06 -9.04
CA ALA A 401 6.28 5.63 -9.18
C ALA A 401 5.51 5.08 -7.97
N THR A 402 5.68 5.71 -6.80
CA THR A 402 4.86 5.42 -5.61
C THR A 402 3.39 5.79 -5.84
N ILE A 403 3.09 6.85 -6.61
CA ILE A 403 1.71 7.30 -6.83
C ILE A 403 0.88 6.21 -7.52
N ASN A 404 1.40 5.61 -8.59
CA ASN A 404 0.71 4.51 -9.28
C ASN A 404 0.47 3.30 -8.37
N GLN A 405 1.35 3.06 -7.40
CA GLN A 405 1.27 1.91 -6.49
C GLN A 405 0.25 2.09 -5.36
N ILE A 406 -0.19 3.32 -5.08
CA ILE A 406 -1.24 3.61 -4.08
C ILE A 406 -2.65 3.70 -4.69
N PHE A 407 -2.80 3.51 -6.01
CA PHE A 407 -4.09 3.24 -6.67
C PHE A 407 -4.50 1.77 -6.45
N ASP A 408 -4.70 1.41 -5.19
CA ASP A 408 -4.91 0.03 -4.74
C ASP A 408 -6.13 -0.12 -3.84
N ALA A 409 -6.33 -1.30 -3.24
CA ALA A 409 -7.50 -1.51 -2.39
C ALA A 409 -7.50 -0.65 -1.11
N ILE A 410 -6.37 -0.08 -0.69
CA ILE A 410 -6.32 0.76 0.51
C ILE A 410 -6.96 2.11 0.22
N SER A 411 -6.55 2.81 -0.84
CA SER A 411 -7.08 4.14 -1.18
C SER A 411 -8.58 4.12 -1.49
N TYR A 412 -9.04 3.09 -2.21
CA TYR A 412 -10.45 2.93 -2.59
C TYR A 412 -11.26 2.25 -1.48
N SER A 413 -10.94 0.99 -1.21
CA SER A 413 -11.81 0.11 -0.41
C SER A 413 -11.64 0.30 1.09
N LYS A 414 -10.39 0.46 1.60
CA LYS A 414 -10.18 0.76 3.03
C LYS A 414 -10.65 2.18 3.35
N GLY A 415 -10.32 3.16 2.51
CA GLY A 415 -10.84 4.51 2.60
C GLY A 415 -12.38 4.55 2.66
N GLY A 416 -13.05 3.91 1.68
CA GLY A 416 -14.51 3.83 1.66
C GLY A 416 -15.09 3.10 2.88
N SER A 417 -14.40 2.07 3.39
CA SER A 417 -14.82 1.31 4.58
C SER A 417 -14.72 2.13 5.86
N VAL A 418 -13.65 2.94 6.01
CA VAL A 418 -13.49 3.86 7.14
C VAL A 418 -14.57 4.94 7.10
N LEU A 419 -14.87 5.49 5.92
CA LEU A 419 -15.97 6.45 5.76
C LEU A 419 -17.33 5.80 6.05
N ARG A 420 -17.56 4.55 5.63
CA ARG A 420 -18.80 3.80 5.95
C ARG A 420 -18.92 3.55 7.45
N MET A 421 -17.84 3.20 8.13
CA MET A 421 -17.80 3.04 9.59
C MET A 421 -18.15 4.37 10.28
N LEU A 422 -17.53 5.49 9.87
CA LEU A 422 -17.83 6.82 10.39
C LEU A 422 -19.29 7.21 10.15
N SER A 423 -19.82 6.99 8.94
CA SER A 423 -21.22 7.22 8.59
C SER A 423 -22.16 6.41 9.48
N ASN A 424 -21.82 5.16 9.80
CA ASN A 424 -22.60 4.33 10.73
C ASN A 424 -22.55 4.81 12.19
N MET A 425 -21.45 5.45 12.60
CA MET A 425 -21.29 6.05 13.94
C MET A 425 -22.13 7.32 14.10
N VAL A 426 -22.07 8.24 13.14
CA VAL A 426 -22.72 9.58 13.26
C VAL A 426 -24.10 9.67 12.60
N GLY A 427 -24.46 8.67 11.80
CA GLY A 427 -25.65 8.65 10.94
C GLY A 427 -25.36 9.20 9.53
N GLU A 428 -25.92 8.56 8.50
CA GLU A 428 -25.66 8.92 7.09
C GLU A 428 -26.00 10.38 6.77
N GLU A 429 -27.16 10.88 7.24
CA GLU A 429 -27.58 12.26 6.99
C GLU A 429 -26.59 13.28 7.57
N THR A 430 -26.17 13.07 8.83
CA THR A 430 -25.17 13.90 9.51
C THR A 430 -23.81 13.84 8.79
N PHE A 431 -23.40 12.63 8.38
CA PHE A 431 -22.16 12.42 7.63
C PHE A 431 -22.18 13.18 6.30
N LEU A 432 -23.23 12.99 5.47
CA LEU A 432 -23.36 13.65 4.18
C LEU A 432 -23.48 15.18 4.32
N LYS A 433 -24.14 15.68 5.36
CA LYS A 433 -24.16 17.10 5.69
C LYS A 433 -22.76 17.63 6.00
N GLY A 434 -21.98 16.90 6.79
CA GLY A 434 -20.58 17.25 7.09
C GLY A 434 -19.69 17.28 5.85
N VAL A 435 -19.89 16.32 4.94
CA VAL A 435 -19.21 16.26 3.64
C VAL A 435 -19.61 17.44 2.75
N SER A 436 -20.90 17.83 2.74
CA SER A 436 -21.37 19.05 2.05
C SER A 436 -20.68 20.31 2.59
N ILE A 437 -20.56 20.45 3.92
CA ILE A 437 -19.85 21.58 4.56
C ILE A 437 -18.38 21.63 4.10
N TYR A 438 -17.70 20.48 4.09
CA TYR A 438 -16.35 20.33 3.57
C TYR A 438 -16.26 20.80 2.11
N LEU A 439 -17.08 20.25 1.22
CA LEU A 439 -17.02 20.62 -0.21
C LEU A 439 -17.28 22.11 -0.43
N LYS A 440 -18.27 22.70 0.25
CA LYS A 440 -18.63 24.13 0.14
C LYS A 440 -17.51 25.07 0.58
N LYS A 441 -16.73 24.70 1.61
CA LYS A 441 -15.61 25.51 2.10
C LYS A 441 -14.40 25.51 1.16
N HIS A 442 -14.27 24.48 0.32
CA HIS A 442 -13.09 24.25 -0.53
C HIS A 442 -13.40 24.29 -2.03
N LEU A 443 -14.56 24.82 -2.44
CA LEU A 443 -14.98 24.91 -3.84
C LEU A 443 -13.88 25.47 -4.75
N TYR A 444 -13.58 24.74 -5.83
CA TYR A 444 -12.56 25.06 -6.84
C TYR A 444 -11.12 25.12 -6.30
N GLY A 445 -10.90 24.68 -5.06
CA GLY A 445 -9.60 24.68 -4.40
C GLY A 445 -9.04 23.27 -4.25
N ASN A 446 -8.08 23.18 -3.33
CA ASN A 446 -7.54 21.93 -2.84
C ASN A 446 -7.85 21.76 -1.35
N ALA A 447 -7.80 20.53 -0.86
CA ALA A 447 -8.01 20.22 0.55
C ALA A 447 -7.09 19.11 1.06
N GLU A 448 -6.90 19.09 2.37
CA GLU A 448 -6.20 18.04 3.11
C GLU A 448 -7.21 17.19 3.91
N THR A 449 -6.76 16.05 4.43
CA THR A 449 -7.61 15.15 5.23
C THR A 449 -8.24 15.85 6.44
N GLN A 450 -7.53 16.81 7.04
CA GLN A 450 -8.04 17.58 8.16
C GLN A 450 -9.29 18.40 7.82
N ASP A 451 -9.37 18.92 6.60
CA ASP A 451 -10.49 19.74 6.16
C ASP A 451 -11.78 18.92 6.12
N LEU A 452 -11.69 17.66 5.71
CA LEU A 452 -12.80 16.71 5.74
C LEU A 452 -13.27 16.46 7.17
N TRP A 453 -12.34 16.18 8.09
CA TRP A 453 -12.65 15.97 9.50
C TRP A 453 -13.32 17.17 10.13
N ASN A 454 -12.85 18.39 9.82
CA ASN A 454 -13.46 19.62 10.29
C ASN A 454 -14.92 19.76 9.82
N GLY A 455 -15.21 19.42 8.56
CA GLY A 455 -16.58 19.46 8.02
C GLY A 455 -17.52 18.47 8.72
N ILE A 456 -17.08 17.24 8.93
CA ILE A 456 -17.89 16.21 9.63
C ILE A 456 -18.02 16.53 11.12
N ALA A 457 -16.96 17.01 11.77
CA ALA A 457 -16.99 17.42 13.17
C ALA A 457 -18.00 18.56 13.41
N GLU A 458 -18.08 19.53 12.49
CA GLU A 458 -19.07 20.61 12.57
C GLU A 458 -20.51 20.10 12.51
N ALA A 459 -20.79 19.08 11.69
CA ALA A 459 -22.12 18.50 11.59
C ALA A 459 -22.45 17.55 12.76
N ALA A 460 -21.48 16.74 13.21
CA ALA A 460 -21.69 15.67 14.17
C ALA A 460 -21.48 16.09 15.64
N GLY A 461 -20.78 17.19 15.90
CA GLY A 461 -20.48 17.66 17.25
C GLY A 461 -19.51 16.75 18.03
N ILE A 462 -18.67 15.97 17.33
CA ILE A 462 -17.65 15.08 17.92
C ILE A 462 -16.27 15.37 17.34
N ASP A 463 -15.22 15.00 18.06
CA ASP A 463 -13.84 15.08 17.57
C ASP A 463 -13.55 13.94 16.58
N VAL A 464 -13.91 14.15 15.32
CA VAL A 464 -13.73 13.16 14.24
C VAL A 464 -12.25 12.85 14.02
N GLN A 465 -11.39 13.86 14.13
CA GLN A 465 -9.95 13.69 13.89
C GLN A 465 -9.35 12.71 14.90
N ALA A 466 -9.59 12.91 16.19
CA ALA A 466 -9.06 12.02 17.23
C ALA A 466 -9.50 10.56 17.06
N ILE A 467 -10.69 10.34 16.48
CA ILE A 467 -11.20 9.00 16.17
C ILE A 467 -10.54 8.43 14.92
N MET A 468 -10.38 9.23 13.85
CA MET A 468 -10.02 8.77 12.50
C MET A 468 -8.51 8.81 12.19
N ASP A 469 -7.71 9.52 12.98
CA ASP A 469 -6.25 9.56 12.81
C ASP A 469 -5.61 8.16 12.87
N PRO A 470 -5.91 7.28 13.85
CA PRO A 470 -5.39 5.91 13.85
C PRO A 470 -5.82 5.09 12.62
N TRP A 471 -7.00 5.35 12.06
CA TRP A 471 -7.51 4.62 10.90
C TRP A 471 -6.86 5.05 9.57
N THR A 472 -6.44 6.32 9.48
CA THR A 472 -5.89 6.88 8.23
C THR A 472 -4.36 6.99 8.23
N LEU A 473 -3.75 7.25 9.38
CA LEU A 473 -2.31 7.48 9.51
C LEU A 473 -1.51 6.22 9.88
N LYS A 474 -2.20 5.15 10.32
CA LYS A 474 -1.57 3.88 10.68
C LYS A 474 -1.98 2.76 9.72
N GLN A 475 -1.03 1.88 9.44
CA GLN A 475 -1.24 0.67 8.66
C GLN A 475 -1.97 -0.39 9.49
N GLY A 476 -2.77 -1.22 8.82
CA GLY A 476 -3.47 -2.34 9.44
C GLY A 476 -4.79 -1.94 10.09
N PHE A 477 -5.41 -2.96 10.69
CA PHE A 477 -6.67 -2.88 11.43
C PHE A 477 -6.66 -3.90 12.58
N PRO A 478 -7.55 -3.75 13.59
CA PRO A 478 -7.56 -4.66 14.73
C PRO A 478 -8.40 -5.93 14.49
N VAL A 479 -7.97 -7.02 15.12
CA VAL A 479 -8.85 -8.13 15.52
C VAL A 479 -9.23 -7.94 17.00
N LEU A 480 -10.51 -8.08 17.31
CA LEU A 480 -11.04 -8.01 18.66
C LEU A 480 -11.17 -9.42 19.24
N THR A 481 -10.38 -9.74 20.26
CA THR A 481 -10.57 -10.97 21.04
C THR A 481 -11.60 -10.71 22.13
N VAL A 482 -12.64 -11.54 22.18
CA VAL A 482 -13.75 -11.39 23.12
C VAL A 482 -13.78 -12.54 24.11
N ASN A 483 -13.67 -12.23 25.40
CA ASN A 483 -13.83 -13.18 26.49
C ASN A 483 -15.09 -12.86 27.29
N GLU A 484 -15.93 -13.86 27.53
CA GLU A 484 -17.14 -13.70 28.33
C GLU A 484 -16.82 -13.70 29.82
N SER A 485 -17.47 -12.81 30.57
CA SER A 485 -17.50 -12.80 32.03
C SER A 485 -18.93 -12.96 32.54
N GLN A 486 -19.12 -13.14 33.85
CA GLN A 486 -20.46 -13.31 34.43
C GLN A 486 -21.40 -12.13 34.17
N ASN A 487 -20.85 -10.90 34.08
CA ASN A 487 -21.63 -9.65 34.00
C ASN A 487 -21.34 -8.85 32.71
N GLY A 488 -20.65 -9.43 31.73
CA GLY A 488 -20.30 -8.70 30.52
C GLY A 488 -19.27 -9.41 29.65
N ILE A 489 -18.56 -8.60 28.87
CA ILE A 489 -17.51 -9.05 27.96
C ILE A 489 -16.24 -8.26 28.19
N GLN A 490 -15.11 -8.95 28.16
CA GLN A 490 -13.79 -8.33 28.09
C GLN A 490 -13.34 -8.35 26.63
N VAL A 491 -13.05 -7.18 26.09
CA VAL A 491 -12.65 -7.01 24.68
C VAL A 491 -11.24 -6.47 24.62
N ARG A 492 -10.39 -7.14 23.84
CA ARG A 492 -9.00 -6.76 23.59
C ARG A 492 -8.78 -6.56 22.10
N GLN A 493 -8.09 -5.49 21.70
CA GLN A 493 -7.70 -5.25 20.33
C GLN A 493 -6.22 -5.57 20.09
N ASP A 494 -5.91 -6.28 19.03
CA ASP A 494 -4.55 -6.48 18.54
C ASP A 494 -4.54 -6.31 17.02
N ARG A 495 -3.44 -5.84 16.42
CA ARG A 495 -3.33 -5.74 14.95
C ARG A 495 -3.54 -7.13 14.35
N PHE A 496 -4.44 -7.23 13.37
CA PHE A 496 -4.63 -8.46 12.63
C PHE A 496 -3.54 -8.61 11.56
N LEU A 497 -2.91 -9.78 11.51
CA LEU A 497 -2.04 -10.19 10.41
C LEU A 497 -2.46 -11.57 9.91
N SER A 498 -2.46 -11.74 8.59
CA SER A 498 -2.79 -13.02 7.95
C SER A 498 -1.73 -14.09 8.17
N THR A 499 -0.50 -13.70 8.53
CA THR A 499 0.63 -14.59 8.85
C THR A 499 0.69 -15.01 10.32
N GLY A 500 -0.32 -14.69 11.13
CA GLY A 500 -0.39 -15.05 12.54
C GLY A 500 -0.30 -13.85 13.49
N LYS A 501 0.25 -14.07 14.69
CA LYS A 501 0.27 -13.02 15.74
C LYS A 501 1.30 -11.91 15.42
N PRO A 502 0.95 -10.64 15.64
CA PRO A 502 1.89 -9.53 15.45
C PRO A 502 2.97 -9.53 16.54
N THR A 503 4.16 -9.04 16.19
CA THR A 503 5.20 -8.65 17.15
C THR A 503 4.76 -7.43 17.96
N ALA A 504 5.49 -7.10 19.03
CA ALA A 504 5.18 -5.92 19.86
C ALA A 504 5.20 -4.62 19.06
N GLU A 505 6.18 -4.45 18.15
CA GLU A 505 6.30 -3.29 17.25
C GLU A 505 5.14 -3.22 16.26
N GLU A 506 4.78 -4.35 15.64
CA GLU A 506 3.64 -4.42 14.72
C GLU A 506 2.31 -4.13 15.42
N ASN A 507 2.22 -4.35 16.73
CA ASN A 507 1.00 -4.20 17.52
C ASN A 507 0.92 -2.88 18.31
N GLU A 508 1.77 -1.89 18.05
CA GLU A 508 1.81 -0.64 18.84
C GLU A 508 0.53 0.21 18.73
N THR A 509 -0.14 0.17 17.57
CA THR A 509 -1.33 0.99 17.31
C THR A 509 -2.50 0.58 18.21
N GLU A 510 -3.14 1.57 18.83
CA GLU A 510 -4.47 1.44 19.44
C GLU A 510 -5.47 2.24 18.61
N TRP A 511 -6.50 1.57 18.12
CA TRP A 511 -7.58 2.20 17.36
C TRP A 511 -8.72 2.61 18.30
N HIS A 512 -9.43 3.68 17.93
CA HIS A 512 -10.73 4.00 18.51
C HIS A 512 -11.78 3.15 17.79
N VAL A 513 -12.15 2.01 18.36
CA VAL A 513 -12.98 1.00 17.70
C VAL A 513 -14.44 1.12 18.15
N PRO A 514 -15.38 1.58 17.29
CA PRO A 514 -16.80 1.54 17.61
C PRO A 514 -17.27 0.07 17.65
N LEU A 515 -17.73 -0.43 18.81
CA LEU A 515 -17.96 -1.85 19.01
C LEU A 515 -19.24 -2.38 18.32
N PHE A 516 -20.21 -1.49 18.04
CA PHE A 516 -21.50 -1.81 17.43
C PHE A 516 -22.11 -3.11 18.00
N ILE A 517 -22.51 -3.06 19.28
CA ILE A 517 -22.95 -4.25 20.01
C ILE A 517 -24.40 -4.55 19.65
N ARG A 518 -24.65 -5.67 18.98
CA ARG A 518 -26.00 -6.19 18.75
C ARG A 518 -26.43 -7.07 19.92
N GLN A 519 -27.65 -6.87 20.42
CA GLN A 519 -28.34 -7.77 21.35
C GLN A 519 -29.80 -7.92 20.90
N GLY A 520 -30.12 -9.04 20.25
CA GLY A 520 -31.37 -9.18 19.49
C GLY A 520 -31.45 -8.15 18.35
N ASP A 521 -32.56 -7.42 18.27
CA ASP A 521 -32.78 -6.38 17.25
C ASP A 521 -32.16 -5.01 17.61
N HIS A 522 -31.74 -4.83 18.87
CA HIS A 522 -31.12 -3.59 19.32
C HIS A 522 -29.62 -3.57 18.96
N ILE A 523 -29.15 -2.42 18.48
CA ILE A 523 -27.72 -2.16 18.21
C ILE A 523 -27.28 -0.94 19.04
N ASP A 524 -26.36 -1.16 19.97
CA ASP A 524 -25.69 -0.08 20.70
C ASP A 524 -24.49 0.44 19.90
N LYS A 525 -24.60 1.70 19.45
CA LYS A 525 -23.59 2.42 18.69
C LYS A 525 -22.74 3.38 19.54
N SER A 526 -23.06 3.51 20.84
CA SER A 526 -22.43 4.50 21.73
C SER A 526 -21.13 4.01 22.35
N VAL A 527 -20.86 2.71 22.30
CA VAL A 527 -19.72 2.07 22.95
C VAL A 527 -18.54 1.93 21.99
N ALA A 528 -17.37 2.36 22.46
CA ALA A 528 -16.11 2.21 21.74
C ALA A 528 -14.99 1.69 22.64
N LEU A 529 -14.07 0.92 22.05
CA LEU A 529 -12.83 0.48 22.67
C LEU A 529 -11.69 1.42 22.25
N ASN A 530 -11.17 2.19 23.20
CA ASN A 530 -10.16 3.25 22.96
C ASN A 530 -8.82 2.96 23.63
N LYS A 531 -8.63 1.72 24.09
CA LYS A 531 -7.44 1.22 24.77
C LYS A 531 -7.16 -0.19 24.29
N ARG A 532 -5.99 -0.75 24.62
CA ARG A 532 -5.67 -2.16 24.34
C ARG A 532 -6.76 -3.15 24.75
N GLN A 533 -7.35 -2.95 25.92
CA GLN A 533 -8.34 -3.85 26.50
C GLN A 533 -9.27 -3.09 27.45
N ALA A 534 -10.55 -3.45 27.47
CA ALA A 534 -11.54 -2.95 28.41
C ALA A 534 -12.67 -3.98 28.66
N GLU A 535 -13.44 -3.77 29.72
CA GLU A 535 -14.64 -4.55 30.03
C GLU A 535 -15.89 -3.73 29.73
N PHE A 536 -16.90 -4.40 29.18
CA PHE A 536 -18.17 -3.81 28.80
C PHE A 536 -19.30 -4.62 29.43
N ALA A 537 -20.20 -3.93 30.13
CA ALA A 537 -21.35 -4.57 30.74
C ALA A 537 -22.29 -5.08 29.64
N LEU A 538 -22.74 -6.32 29.79
CA LEU A 538 -23.71 -6.94 28.90
C LEU A 538 -24.58 -7.88 29.73
N SER A 539 -25.90 -7.71 29.66
CA SER A 539 -26.83 -8.57 30.39
C SER A 539 -26.94 -9.94 29.72
N ASP A 540 -27.15 -10.98 30.54
CA ASP A 540 -27.50 -12.32 30.06
C ASP A 540 -26.50 -12.88 29.02
N VAL A 541 -25.20 -12.61 29.17
CA VAL A 541 -24.17 -12.93 28.16
C VAL A 541 -24.24 -14.38 27.69
N SER A 542 -24.44 -15.32 28.61
CA SER A 542 -24.44 -16.77 28.33
C SER A 542 -25.68 -17.26 27.57
N SER A 543 -26.81 -16.58 27.73
CA SER A 543 -28.14 -16.98 27.24
C SER A 543 -28.68 -16.06 26.13
N SER A 544 -28.15 -14.85 25.97
CA SER A 544 -28.55 -13.90 24.94
C SER A 544 -27.78 -14.08 23.62
N ASN A 545 -28.45 -13.73 22.53
CA ASN A 545 -27.89 -13.65 21.19
C ASN A 545 -27.29 -12.25 20.98
N TRP A 546 -25.98 -12.14 21.19
CA TRP A 546 -25.24 -10.91 20.98
C TRP A 546 -24.05 -11.12 20.05
N LYS A 547 -23.67 -10.06 19.33
CA LYS A 547 -22.44 -10.00 18.54
C LYS A 547 -21.85 -8.58 18.56
N LEU A 548 -20.54 -8.48 18.46
CA LEU A 548 -19.86 -7.23 18.10
C LEU A 548 -19.85 -7.04 16.57
N ASN A 549 -19.56 -5.82 16.14
CA ASN A 549 -19.57 -5.42 14.73
C ASN A 549 -20.92 -5.68 14.05
N ALA A 550 -22.00 -5.18 14.64
CA ALA A 550 -23.32 -5.18 14.01
C ALA A 550 -23.27 -4.50 12.63
N GLU A 551 -24.06 -5.02 11.68
CA GLU A 551 -24.06 -4.65 10.26
C GLU A 551 -22.71 -4.83 9.54
N THR A 552 -21.74 -5.47 10.19
CA THR A 552 -20.35 -5.56 9.73
C THR A 552 -19.88 -4.17 9.28
N ALA A 553 -20.23 -3.16 10.08
CA ALA A 553 -20.03 -1.74 9.78
C ALA A 553 -18.60 -1.27 10.05
N GLY A 554 -17.91 -1.92 10.99
CA GLY A 554 -16.56 -1.59 11.41
C GLY A 554 -15.47 -2.25 10.58
N VAL A 555 -14.33 -1.56 10.46
CA VAL A 555 -13.14 -2.03 9.74
C VAL A 555 -12.27 -2.89 10.66
N TYR A 556 -12.86 -3.94 11.24
CA TYR A 556 -12.18 -4.85 12.18
C TYR A 556 -12.83 -6.24 12.15
N ARG A 557 -12.08 -7.23 12.64
CA ARG A 557 -12.56 -8.62 12.76
C ARG A 557 -12.82 -8.98 14.21
N VAL A 558 -13.69 -9.95 14.48
CA VAL A 558 -14.02 -10.38 15.84
C VAL A 558 -13.72 -11.86 16.05
N LEU A 559 -12.79 -12.14 16.97
CA LEU A 559 -12.44 -13.48 17.42
C LEU A 559 -13.28 -13.86 18.65
N TYR A 560 -14.24 -14.75 18.43
CA TYR A 560 -15.05 -15.37 19.46
C TYR A 560 -14.47 -16.72 19.90
N SER A 561 -14.84 -17.19 21.10
CA SER A 561 -14.58 -18.58 21.48
C SER A 561 -15.33 -19.55 20.54
N PRO A 562 -14.84 -20.79 20.36
CA PRO A 562 -15.53 -21.80 19.55
C PRO A 562 -16.99 -22.04 19.97
N GLU A 563 -17.27 -22.01 21.27
CA GLU A 563 -18.61 -22.19 21.83
C GLU A 563 -19.54 -21.04 21.46
N ARG A 564 -19.06 -19.79 21.54
CA ARG A 564 -19.82 -18.62 21.12
C ARG A 564 -20.04 -18.62 19.61
N LEU A 565 -19.01 -18.92 18.81
CA LEU A 565 -19.15 -18.99 17.35
C LEU A 565 -20.20 -20.04 16.93
N ALA A 566 -20.25 -21.18 17.61
CA ALA A 566 -21.29 -22.20 17.36
C ALA A 566 -22.70 -21.68 17.66
N LYS A 567 -22.90 -20.94 18.76
CA LYS A 567 -24.19 -20.29 19.08
C LYS A 567 -24.58 -19.26 18.02
N LEU A 568 -23.62 -18.45 17.56
CA LEU A 568 -23.84 -17.47 16.50
C LEU A 568 -24.24 -18.13 15.19
N GLY A 569 -23.65 -19.29 14.84
CA GLY A 569 -24.04 -20.07 13.66
C GLY A 569 -25.48 -20.59 13.74
N ILE A 570 -25.88 -21.09 14.91
CA ILE A 570 -27.25 -21.56 15.13
C ILE A 570 -28.23 -20.40 14.95
N GLU A 571 -27.95 -19.26 15.57
CA GLU A 571 -28.78 -18.05 15.43
C GLU A 571 -28.83 -17.54 13.99
N ALA A 572 -27.69 -17.50 13.29
CA ALA A 572 -27.60 -17.09 11.89
C ALA A 572 -28.39 -18.01 10.94
N SER A 573 -28.53 -19.29 11.28
CA SER A 573 -29.25 -20.27 10.44
C SER A 573 -30.77 -20.22 10.55
N LYS A 574 -31.32 -19.48 11.52
CA LYS A 574 -32.77 -19.37 11.75
C LYS A 574 -33.44 -18.53 10.66
N SER A 575 -34.68 -18.90 10.31
CA SER A 575 -35.50 -18.10 9.40
C SER A 575 -35.94 -16.76 10.00
N ASP A 576 -36.07 -16.69 11.32
CA ASP A 576 -36.42 -15.52 12.13
C ASP A 576 -35.19 -14.97 12.87
N SER A 577 -33.99 -15.14 12.29
CA SER A 577 -32.73 -14.68 12.88
C SER A 577 -32.76 -13.18 13.19
N SER A 578 -32.27 -12.81 14.36
CA SER A 578 -32.00 -11.41 14.73
C SER A 578 -30.79 -10.81 13.97
N PHE A 579 -30.00 -11.64 13.27
CA PHE A 579 -28.85 -11.18 12.50
C PHE A 579 -29.24 -10.76 11.09
N SER A 580 -28.83 -9.56 10.70
CA SER A 580 -29.06 -9.04 9.35
C SER A 580 -28.26 -9.82 8.31
N LEU A 581 -28.58 -9.59 7.03
CA LEU A 581 -27.78 -10.10 5.91
C LEU A 581 -26.29 -9.75 6.08
N ASN A 582 -26.01 -8.51 6.44
CA ASN A 582 -24.66 -8.00 6.67
C ASN A 582 -23.94 -8.75 7.79
N ASP A 583 -24.66 -9.05 8.88
CA ASP A 583 -24.12 -9.79 10.02
C ASP A 583 -23.73 -11.21 9.62
N ARG A 584 -24.58 -11.91 8.86
CA ARG A 584 -24.31 -13.27 8.40
C ARG A 584 -23.14 -13.33 7.42
N ILE A 585 -23.04 -12.35 6.51
CA ILE A 585 -21.87 -12.18 5.63
C ILE A 585 -20.60 -12.04 6.47
N GLY A 586 -20.57 -11.09 7.42
CA GLY A 586 -19.37 -10.85 8.24
C GLY A 586 -18.94 -12.09 9.04
N LEU A 587 -19.88 -12.82 9.64
CA LEU A 587 -19.59 -14.03 10.41
C LEU A 587 -18.96 -15.14 9.55
N VAL A 588 -19.47 -15.38 8.34
CA VAL A 588 -18.89 -16.37 7.41
C VAL A 588 -17.44 -16.02 7.11
N ASN A 589 -17.17 -14.74 6.78
CA ASN A 589 -15.84 -14.33 6.35
C ASN A 589 -14.82 -14.33 7.51
N ASP A 590 -15.20 -13.80 8.67
CA ASP A 590 -14.34 -13.82 9.86
C ASP A 590 -13.97 -15.24 10.27
N ALA A 591 -14.91 -16.19 10.25
CA ALA A 591 -14.64 -17.57 10.64
C ALA A 591 -13.52 -18.20 9.79
N PHE A 592 -13.55 -18.02 8.46
CA PHE A 592 -12.52 -18.59 7.58
C PHE A 592 -11.20 -17.83 7.62
N VAL A 593 -11.24 -16.50 7.64
CA VAL A 593 -10.01 -15.69 7.65
C VAL A 593 -9.26 -15.85 8.96
N LEU A 594 -9.96 -15.89 10.10
CA LEU A 594 -9.36 -16.14 11.41
C LEU A 594 -8.79 -17.56 11.49
N ALA A 595 -9.47 -18.56 10.93
CA ALA A 595 -8.95 -19.92 10.85
C ALA A 595 -7.67 -20.00 10.01
N LYS A 596 -7.68 -19.40 8.81
CA LYS A 596 -6.52 -19.33 7.90
C LYS A 596 -5.30 -18.66 8.55
N ALA A 597 -5.53 -17.64 9.37
CA ALA A 597 -4.48 -16.93 10.11
C ALA A 597 -4.01 -17.67 11.39
N GLY A 598 -4.54 -18.86 11.68
CA GLY A 598 -4.16 -19.65 12.85
C GLY A 598 -4.79 -19.21 14.18
N ASN A 599 -5.84 -18.37 14.13
CA ASN A 599 -6.56 -17.92 15.32
C ASN A 599 -7.73 -18.85 15.72
N GLY A 600 -7.99 -19.90 14.94
CA GLY A 600 -8.99 -20.92 15.23
C GLY A 600 -8.83 -22.13 14.30
N PRO A 601 -9.48 -23.26 14.61
CA PRO A 601 -9.39 -24.45 13.77
C PRO A 601 -10.27 -24.32 12.51
N THR A 602 -9.73 -24.73 11.35
CA THR A 602 -10.47 -24.80 10.07
C THR A 602 -11.76 -25.62 10.17
N SER A 603 -11.79 -26.66 11.02
CA SER A 603 -13.00 -27.45 11.30
C SER A 603 -14.13 -26.64 11.92
N GLY A 604 -13.82 -25.61 12.72
CA GLY A 604 -14.82 -24.70 13.30
C GLY A 604 -15.53 -23.88 12.22
N ALA A 605 -14.76 -23.32 11.27
CA ALA A 605 -15.29 -22.57 10.13
C ALA A 605 -16.14 -23.46 9.20
N LEU A 606 -15.68 -24.69 8.92
CA LEU A 606 -16.43 -25.67 8.14
C LEU A 606 -17.73 -26.10 8.86
N GLY A 607 -17.66 -26.28 10.18
CA GLY A 607 -18.83 -26.56 11.01
C GLY A 607 -19.87 -25.44 10.95
N PHE A 608 -19.43 -24.18 11.00
CA PHE A 608 -20.29 -23.01 10.88
C PHE A 608 -21.06 -22.96 9.55
N ILE A 609 -20.39 -23.05 8.40
CA ILE A 609 -21.08 -22.99 7.10
C ILE A 609 -22.00 -24.18 6.85
N SER A 610 -21.73 -25.33 7.48
CA SER A 610 -22.61 -26.50 7.37
C SER A 610 -24.01 -26.25 7.96
N GLN A 611 -24.13 -25.34 8.92
CA GLN A 611 -25.39 -24.92 9.52
C GLN A 611 -26.18 -24.00 8.56
N LEU A 612 -25.50 -23.27 7.69
CA LEU A 612 -26.06 -22.34 6.71
C LEU A 612 -26.44 -23.01 5.37
N LYS A 613 -26.50 -24.34 5.30
CA LYS A 613 -26.84 -25.10 4.08
C LYS A 613 -28.22 -24.76 3.47
N ASN A 614 -29.11 -24.16 4.26
CA ASN A 614 -30.46 -23.75 3.86
C ASN A 614 -30.60 -22.23 3.72
N GLU A 615 -29.49 -21.49 3.72
CA GLU A 615 -29.46 -20.05 3.48
C GLU A 615 -30.11 -19.72 2.12
N LYS A 616 -30.74 -18.55 2.03
CA LYS A 616 -31.49 -18.11 0.85
C LYS A 616 -30.81 -16.95 0.13
N GLU A 617 -30.04 -16.14 0.86
CA GLU A 617 -29.46 -14.91 0.34
C GLU A 617 -28.16 -15.18 -0.45
N TYR A 618 -28.10 -14.63 -1.67
CA TYR A 618 -26.95 -14.81 -2.57
C TYR A 618 -25.62 -14.38 -1.93
N LEU A 619 -25.57 -13.23 -1.25
CA LEU A 619 -24.32 -12.67 -0.72
C LEU A 619 -23.68 -13.53 0.38
N VAL A 620 -24.49 -14.25 1.16
CA VAL A 620 -24.00 -15.22 2.15
C VAL A 620 -23.44 -16.45 1.44
N TRP A 621 -24.14 -16.97 0.42
CA TRP A 621 -23.63 -18.04 -0.44
C TRP A 621 -22.32 -17.66 -1.14
N SER A 622 -22.21 -16.42 -1.62
CA SER A 622 -21.01 -15.88 -2.27
C SER A 622 -19.81 -15.88 -1.32
N SER A 623 -20.02 -15.50 -0.06
CA SER A 623 -18.99 -15.55 0.99
C SER A 623 -18.54 -16.99 1.29
N MET A 624 -19.48 -17.94 1.37
CA MET A 624 -19.17 -19.36 1.56
C MET A 624 -18.41 -19.95 0.36
N ALA A 625 -18.85 -19.63 -0.85
CA ALA A 625 -18.22 -20.10 -2.09
C ALA A 625 -16.78 -19.58 -2.22
N THR A 626 -16.55 -18.29 -1.97
CA THR A 626 -15.22 -17.67 -1.99
C THR A 626 -14.31 -18.30 -0.94
N SER A 627 -14.80 -18.49 0.28
CA SER A 627 -14.04 -19.13 1.36
C SER A 627 -13.61 -20.56 1.01
N LEU A 628 -14.53 -21.36 0.44
CA LEU A 628 -14.23 -22.72 -0.01
C LEU A 628 -13.31 -22.76 -1.22
N ALA A 629 -13.46 -21.82 -2.17
CA ALA A 629 -12.58 -21.71 -3.33
C ALA A 629 -11.14 -21.35 -2.92
N ASN A 630 -10.98 -20.43 -1.95
CA ASN A 630 -9.69 -20.08 -1.38
C ASN A 630 -9.04 -21.29 -0.70
N LEU A 631 -9.79 -22.05 0.10
CA LEU A 631 -9.30 -23.29 0.72
C LEU A 631 -8.85 -24.31 -0.34
N SER A 632 -9.68 -24.57 -1.35
CA SER A 632 -9.32 -25.44 -2.49
C SER A 632 -8.07 -24.96 -3.23
N SER A 633 -7.90 -23.65 -3.36
CA SER A 633 -6.78 -23.04 -4.08
C SER A 633 -5.46 -23.17 -3.34
N VAL A 634 -5.47 -23.02 -2.00
CA VAL A 634 -4.26 -23.19 -1.18
C VAL A 634 -3.85 -24.66 -1.14
N TRP A 635 -4.82 -25.58 -1.03
CA TRP A 635 -4.57 -27.02 -0.97
C TRP A 635 -4.49 -27.67 -2.37
N CYS A 636 -4.14 -26.91 -3.41
CA CYS A 636 -4.15 -27.45 -4.78
C CYS A 636 -3.06 -28.50 -5.03
N GLU A 637 -1.96 -28.44 -4.27
CA GLU A 637 -0.83 -29.39 -4.34
C GLU A 637 -0.96 -30.54 -3.32
N GLU A 638 -2.01 -30.56 -2.50
CA GLU A 638 -2.33 -31.67 -1.60
C GLU A 638 -2.76 -32.93 -2.36
N SER A 639 -2.76 -34.06 -1.65
CA SER A 639 -3.16 -35.36 -2.22
C SER A 639 -4.54 -35.30 -2.87
N LEU A 640 -4.72 -36.08 -3.95
CA LEU A 640 -6.01 -36.20 -4.65
C LEU A 640 -7.17 -36.54 -3.71
N SER A 641 -6.92 -37.34 -2.66
CA SER A 641 -7.94 -37.69 -1.67
C SER A 641 -8.43 -36.49 -0.87
N VAL A 642 -7.53 -35.60 -0.45
CA VAL A 642 -7.87 -34.38 0.30
C VAL A 642 -8.67 -33.43 -0.58
N ARG A 643 -8.19 -33.18 -1.81
CA ARG A 643 -8.88 -32.32 -2.78
C ARG A 643 -10.28 -32.81 -3.10
N GLU A 644 -10.45 -34.12 -3.29
CA GLU A 644 -11.76 -34.71 -3.57
C GLU A 644 -12.74 -34.57 -2.40
N LYS A 645 -12.27 -34.56 -1.14
CA LYS A 645 -13.15 -34.31 0.02
C LYS A 645 -13.70 -32.89 0.03
N ILE A 646 -12.88 -31.90 -0.32
CA ILE A 646 -13.34 -30.51 -0.44
C ILE A 646 -14.35 -30.38 -1.58
N ASP A 647 -14.05 -30.96 -2.74
CA ASP A 647 -14.96 -30.95 -3.87
C ASP A 647 -16.29 -31.68 -3.56
N ALA A 648 -16.25 -32.78 -2.78
CA ALA A 648 -17.45 -33.45 -2.31
C ALA A 648 -18.30 -32.56 -1.40
N LEU A 649 -17.69 -31.77 -0.51
CA LEU A 649 -18.41 -30.79 0.31
C LEU A 649 -19.03 -29.69 -0.57
N ARG A 650 -18.29 -29.15 -1.52
CA ARG A 650 -18.79 -28.14 -2.47
C ARG A 650 -19.99 -28.68 -3.25
N ARG A 651 -19.92 -29.88 -3.82
CA ARG A 651 -21.06 -30.51 -4.49
C ARG A 651 -22.25 -30.71 -3.56
N LYS A 652 -22.02 -31.12 -2.31
CA LYS A 652 -23.08 -31.29 -1.31
C LYS A 652 -23.84 -29.98 -1.02
N LEU A 653 -23.16 -28.84 -1.07
CA LEU A 653 -23.74 -27.52 -0.84
C LEU A 653 -24.38 -26.92 -2.11
N PHE A 654 -23.68 -26.95 -3.24
CA PHE A 654 -24.07 -26.19 -4.44
C PHE A 654 -24.87 -26.99 -5.47
N SER A 655 -24.67 -28.31 -5.61
CA SER A 655 -25.44 -29.11 -6.57
C SER A 655 -26.97 -29.10 -6.30
N PRO A 656 -27.45 -29.08 -5.03
CA PRO A 656 -28.87 -28.86 -4.76
C PRO A 656 -29.40 -27.51 -5.26
N LEU A 657 -28.61 -26.44 -5.12
CA LEU A 657 -28.98 -25.11 -5.61
C LEU A 657 -29.08 -25.08 -7.14
N VAL A 658 -28.15 -25.71 -7.85
CA VAL A 658 -28.23 -25.83 -9.33
C VAL A 658 -29.53 -26.50 -9.77
N LYS A 659 -29.96 -27.55 -9.06
CA LYS A 659 -31.24 -28.23 -9.34
C LYS A 659 -32.46 -27.33 -9.07
N GLN A 660 -32.35 -26.42 -8.10
CA GLN A 660 -33.41 -25.50 -7.72
C GLN A 660 -33.54 -24.33 -8.72
N VAL A 661 -32.42 -23.68 -9.07
CA VAL A 661 -32.41 -22.45 -9.88
C VAL A 661 -32.34 -22.69 -11.38
N GLY A 662 -31.80 -23.84 -11.80
CA GLY A 662 -31.64 -24.22 -13.21
C GLY A 662 -30.58 -23.38 -13.94
N PHE A 663 -30.35 -23.67 -15.22
CA PHE A 663 -29.42 -22.92 -16.07
C PHE A 663 -30.08 -21.74 -16.78
N ASP A 664 -31.39 -21.81 -17.05
CA ASP A 664 -32.07 -20.80 -17.86
C ASP A 664 -32.62 -19.67 -16.99
N ASN A 665 -32.44 -18.43 -17.45
CA ASN A 665 -33.06 -17.25 -16.86
C ASN A 665 -34.57 -17.31 -17.08
N LYS A 666 -35.35 -16.95 -16.06
CA LYS A 666 -36.82 -16.89 -16.12
C LYS A 666 -37.27 -15.44 -16.07
N GLU A 667 -38.40 -15.16 -16.72
CA GLU A 667 -39.03 -13.85 -16.63
C GLU A 667 -39.39 -13.54 -15.16
N GLY A 668 -38.94 -12.39 -14.66
CA GLY A 668 -39.13 -11.98 -13.27
C GLY A 668 -38.09 -12.52 -12.27
N ASP A 669 -37.05 -13.23 -12.71
CA ASP A 669 -35.93 -13.57 -11.84
C ASP A 669 -35.30 -12.29 -11.25
N SER A 670 -35.24 -12.20 -9.92
CA SER A 670 -34.56 -11.09 -9.24
C SER A 670 -33.04 -11.14 -9.45
N PRO A 671 -32.32 -10.01 -9.30
CA PRO A 671 -30.86 -9.98 -9.35
C PRO A 671 -30.17 -11.06 -8.51
N ASP A 672 -30.64 -11.26 -7.26
CA ASP A 672 -30.14 -12.30 -6.36
C ASP A 672 -30.25 -13.72 -6.94
N VAL A 673 -31.33 -14.04 -7.66
CA VAL A 673 -31.55 -15.37 -8.26
C VAL A 673 -30.61 -15.57 -9.44
N LEU A 674 -30.40 -14.54 -10.27
CA LEU A 674 -29.44 -14.57 -11.38
C LEU A 674 -28.02 -14.82 -10.86
N GLN A 675 -27.60 -14.07 -9.84
CA GLN A 675 -26.27 -14.21 -9.25
C GLN A 675 -26.12 -15.56 -8.50
N LEU A 676 -27.16 -16.03 -7.81
CA LEU A 676 -27.14 -17.35 -7.15
C LEU A 676 -27.07 -18.50 -8.17
N ARG A 677 -27.71 -18.35 -9.32
CA ARG A 677 -27.61 -19.29 -10.45
C ARG A 677 -26.17 -19.37 -10.96
N GLU A 678 -25.57 -18.24 -11.31
CA GLU A 678 -24.18 -18.20 -11.75
C GLU A 678 -23.24 -18.83 -10.71
N LEU A 679 -23.35 -18.40 -9.45
CA LEU A 679 -22.51 -18.86 -8.35
C LEU A 679 -22.62 -20.36 -8.10
N SER A 680 -23.84 -20.90 -8.07
CA SER A 680 -24.09 -22.32 -7.80
C SER A 680 -23.57 -23.19 -8.93
N ILE A 681 -23.78 -22.80 -10.19
CA ILE A 681 -23.27 -23.51 -11.37
C ILE A 681 -21.75 -23.46 -11.39
N ALA A 682 -21.14 -22.28 -11.20
CA ALA A 682 -19.69 -22.13 -11.15
C ALA A 682 -19.06 -22.98 -10.04
N SER A 683 -19.65 -22.98 -8.84
CA SER A 683 -19.14 -23.72 -7.69
C SER A 683 -19.27 -25.23 -7.86
N ALA A 684 -20.38 -25.71 -8.40
CA ALA A 684 -20.59 -27.14 -8.68
C ALA A 684 -19.70 -27.63 -9.83
N ALA A 685 -19.55 -26.84 -10.90
CA ALA A 685 -18.67 -27.17 -12.03
C ALA A 685 -17.19 -27.17 -11.63
N ALA A 686 -16.76 -26.21 -10.82
CA ALA A 686 -15.40 -26.17 -10.27
C ALA A 686 -15.08 -27.42 -9.42
N ALA A 687 -16.08 -28.00 -8.76
CA ALA A 687 -16.00 -29.25 -8.01
C ALA A 687 -16.27 -30.52 -8.86
N ASN A 688 -16.21 -30.39 -10.19
CA ASN A 688 -16.38 -31.47 -11.17
C ASN A 688 -17.72 -32.25 -11.06
N ASP A 689 -18.82 -31.57 -10.73
CA ASP A 689 -20.15 -32.20 -10.79
C ASP A 689 -20.46 -32.66 -12.23
N LYS A 690 -20.64 -33.99 -12.39
CA LYS A 690 -20.76 -34.61 -13.71
C LYS A 690 -21.98 -34.12 -14.49
N ALA A 691 -23.12 -33.91 -13.84
CA ALA A 691 -24.34 -33.48 -14.52
C ALA A 691 -24.23 -32.03 -14.98
N VAL A 692 -23.67 -31.17 -14.13
CA VAL A 692 -23.42 -29.75 -14.45
C VAL A 692 -22.43 -29.62 -15.60
N VAL A 693 -21.32 -30.36 -15.58
CA VAL A 693 -20.31 -30.34 -16.66
C VAL A 693 -20.89 -30.86 -17.98
N GLN A 694 -21.72 -31.91 -17.96
CA GLN A 694 -22.38 -32.41 -19.17
C GLN A 694 -23.33 -31.36 -19.77
N GLU A 695 -24.09 -30.66 -18.93
CA GLU A 695 -24.99 -29.61 -19.40
C GLU A 695 -24.23 -28.41 -19.97
N ILE A 696 -23.11 -28.01 -19.35
CA ILE A 696 -22.21 -26.97 -19.89
C ILE A 696 -21.72 -27.36 -21.29
N LYS A 697 -21.25 -28.59 -21.47
CA LYS A 697 -20.80 -29.08 -22.80
C LYS A 697 -21.92 -29.05 -23.83
N ARG A 698 -23.12 -29.50 -23.45
CA ARG A 698 -24.30 -29.49 -24.33
C ARG A 698 -24.64 -28.07 -24.80
N ARG A 699 -24.53 -27.08 -23.91
CA ARG A 699 -24.81 -25.67 -24.22
C ARG A 699 -23.72 -24.99 -25.06
N PHE A 700 -22.47 -25.41 -24.89
CA PHE A 700 -21.34 -24.89 -25.68
C PHE A 700 -21.27 -25.51 -27.09
N GLN A 701 -21.86 -26.69 -27.31
CA GLN A 701 -21.77 -27.41 -28.58
C GLN A 701 -22.27 -26.62 -29.81
N PRO A 702 -23.40 -25.90 -29.79
CA PRO A 702 -23.84 -25.13 -30.96
C PRO A 702 -22.89 -23.99 -31.33
N LEU A 703 -22.20 -23.40 -30.35
CA LEU A 703 -21.17 -22.39 -30.60
C LEU A 703 -19.96 -22.97 -31.34
N LEU A 704 -19.64 -24.25 -31.12
CA LEU A 704 -18.59 -24.95 -31.87
C LEU A 704 -18.99 -25.30 -33.30
N GLU A 705 -20.25 -25.72 -33.50
CA GLU A 705 -20.72 -26.28 -34.76
C GLU A 705 -21.29 -25.24 -35.73
N LYS A 706 -21.86 -24.15 -35.19
CA LYS A 706 -22.73 -23.23 -35.94
C LYS A 706 -22.54 -21.75 -35.59
N ASP A 707 -21.56 -21.42 -34.74
CA ASP A 707 -21.37 -20.07 -34.21
C ASP A 707 -22.61 -19.51 -33.50
N ASP A 708 -23.37 -20.41 -32.86
CA ASP A 708 -24.63 -20.11 -32.17
C ASP A 708 -24.46 -20.22 -30.66
N ASP A 709 -24.48 -19.09 -29.96
CA ASP A 709 -24.40 -18.99 -28.50
C ASP A 709 -25.77 -18.90 -27.82
N SER A 710 -26.88 -19.09 -28.55
CA SER A 710 -28.25 -18.93 -28.00
C SER A 710 -28.59 -19.84 -26.82
N LEU A 711 -27.86 -20.94 -26.63
CA LEU A 711 -28.02 -21.84 -25.47
C LEU A 711 -27.20 -21.42 -24.24
N ILE A 712 -26.38 -20.38 -24.35
CA ILE A 712 -25.52 -19.85 -23.29
C ILE A 712 -26.19 -18.60 -22.73
N PRO A 713 -26.77 -18.66 -21.52
CA PRO A 713 -27.30 -17.46 -20.87
C PRO A 713 -26.19 -16.43 -20.64
N ASN A 714 -26.50 -15.14 -20.82
CA ASN A 714 -25.51 -14.06 -20.75
C ASN A 714 -24.75 -14.02 -19.41
N ASP A 715 -25.44 -14.28 -18.30
CA ASP A 715 -24.84 -14.33 -16.95
C ASP A 715 -23.88 -15.52 -16.78
N LEU A 716 -23.98 -16.56 -17.63
CA LEU A 716 -23.18 -17.77 -17.55
C LEU A 716 -22.03 -17.81 -18.57
N LEU A 717 -21.82 -16.76 -19.38
CA LEU A 717 -20.78 -16.72 -20.42
C LEU A 717 -19.41 -17.11 -19.88
N ARG A 718 -18.95 -16.45 -18.82
CA ARG A 718 -17.62 -16.71 -18.21
C ARG A 718 -17.51 -18.15 -17.71
N VAL A 719 -18.55 -18.64 -17.04
CA VAL A 719 -18.57 -19.99 -16.45
C VAL A 719 -18.56 -21.05 -17.54
N ILE A 720 -19.46 -20.94 -18.53
CA ILE A 720 -19.61 -21.91 -19.59
C ILE A 720 -18.35 -21.98 -20.46
N TYR A 721 -17.79 -20.84 -20.88
CA TYR A 721 -16.59 -20.82 -21.71
C TYR A 721 -15.39 -21.45 -20.97
N ALA A 722 -15.13 -21.01 -19.73
CA ALA A 722 -14.00 -21.51 -18.95
C ALA A 722 -14.12 -23.02 -18.66
N GLN A 723 -15.31 -23.50 -18.30
CA GLN A 723 -15.53 -24.93 -18.02
C GLN A 723 -15.58 -25.78 -19.29
N ALA A 724 -16.09 -25.26 -20.41
CA ALA A 724 -16.03 -25.94 -21.70
C ALA A 724 -14.58 -26.17 -22.12
N VAL A 725 -13.71 -25.15 -22.06
CA VAL A 725 -12.27 -25.31 -22.37
C VAL A 725 -11.58 -26.23 -21.36
N LYS A 726 -11.87 -26.09 -20.05
CA LYS A 726 -11.28 -26.95 -19.00
C LYS A 726 -11.59 -28.44 -19.18
N HIS A 727 -12.77 -28.78 -19.69
CA HIS A 727 -13.24 -30.16 -19.85
C HIS A 727 -13.25 -30.65 -21.31
N GLY A 728 -12.92 -29.78 -22.26
CA GLY A 728 -12.82 -30.04 -23.70
C GLY A 728 -11.38 -30.28 -24.14
N GLY A 729 -11.08 -29.92 -25.38
CA GLY A 729 -9.75 -30.02 -26.00
C GLY A 729 -9.44 -28.84 -26.93
N GLU A 730 -8.69 -29.13 -27.99
CA GLU A 730 -8.23 -28.10 -28.92
C GLU A 730 -9.37 -27.37 -29.65
N ALA A 731 -10.50 -28.03 -29.89
CA ALA A 731 -11.66 -27.42 -30.56
C ALA A 731 -12.26 -26.26 -29.74
N GLU A 732 -12.55 -26.50 -28.45
CA GLU A 732 -13.09 -25.49 -27.54
C GLU A 732 -12.10 -24.33 -27.32
N TRP A 733 -10.82 -24.66 -27.14
CA TRP A 733 -9.77 -23.67 -26.99
C TRP A 733 -9.62 -22.79 -28.24
N SER A 734 -9.61 -23.40 -29.43
CA SER A 734 -9.46 -22.70 -30.71
C SER A 734 -10.66 -21.79 -30.99
N LYS A 735 -11.88 -22.23 -30.63
CA LYS A 735 -13.08 -21.38 -30.74
C LYS A 735 -12.99 -20.15 -29.84
N CYS A 736 -12.50 -20.29 -28.61
CA CYS A 736 -12.25 -19.15 -27.74
C CYS A 736 -11.18 -18.22 -28.34
N LEU A 737 -10.10 -18.77 -28.90
CA LEU A 737 -9.05 -17.96 -29.54
C LEU A 737 -9.58 -17.16 -30.73
N GLU A 738 -10.46 -17.74 -31.54
CA GLU A 738 -11.13 -17.05 -32.64
C GLU A 738 -11.93 -15.84 -32.14
N ILE A 739 -12.70 -15.99 -31.06
CA ILE A 739 -13.45 -14.90 -30.43
C ILE A 739 -12.52 -13.81 -29.89
N VAL A 740 -11.37 -14.18 -29.31
CA VAL A 740 -10.37 -13.20 -28.84
C VAL A 740 -9.78 -12.41 -30.00
N LYS A 741 -9.53 -13.07 -31.14
CA LYS A 741 -8.99 -12.45 -32.36
C LYS A 741 -10.02 -11.65 -33.14
N ASN A 742 -11.32 -11.87 -32.92
CA ASN A 742 -12.37 -11.12 -33.56
C ASN A 742 -12.25 -9.62 -33.20
N PRO A 743 -12.09 -8.71 -34.18
CA PRO A 743 -12.05 -7.28 -33.93
C PRO A 743 -13.39 -6.72 -33.44
N ASN A 744 -14.49 -7.38 -33.81
CA ASN A 744 -15.87 -6.97 -33.51
C ASN A 744 -16.62 -8.11 -32.79
N PRO A 745 -16.23 -8.46 -31.55
CA PRO A 745 -16.96 -9.44 -30.76
C PRO A 745 -18.39 -8.93 -30.47
N PRO A 746 -19.39 -9.82 -30.24
CA PRO A 746 -20.78 -9.38 -30.00
C PRO A 746 -20.89 -8.37 -28.85
N THR A 747 -20.21 -8.64 -27.74
CA THR A 747 -20.03 -7.71 -26.63
C THR A 747 -18.63 -7.85 -26.02
N PRO A 748 -18.14 -6.83 -25.28
CA PRO A 748 -16.89 -6.96 -24.53
C PRO A 748 -16.86 -8.18 -23.58
N MET A 749 -18.02 -8.61 -23.05
CA MET A 749 -18.10 -9.74 -22.15
C MET A 749 -17.82 -11.08 -22.83
N HIS A 750 -18.21 -11.28 -24.09
CA HIS A 750 -17.87 -12.49 -24.86
C HIS A 750 -16.36 -12.61 -25.03
N LYS A 751 -15.71 -11.49 -25.38
CA LYS A 751 -14.25 -11.43 -25.52
C LYS A 751 -13.56 -11.73 -24.19
N ILE A 752 -13.98 -11.11 -23.09
CA ILE A 752 -13.41 -11.37 -21.75
C ILE A 752 -13.61 -12.83 -21.32
N ALA A 753 -14.80 -13.41 -21.54
CA ALA A 753 -15.06 -14.81 -21.24
C ALA A 753 -14.12 -15.75 -22.03
N ALA A 754 -13.91 -15.47 -23.31
CA ALA A 754 -12.99 -16.23 -24.15
C ALA A 754 -11.53 -16.09 -23.68
N MET A 755 -11.07 -14.87 -23.35
CA MET A 755 -9.70 -14.64 -22.85
C MET A 755 -9.43 -15.40 -21.54
N LEU A 756 -10.38 -15.43 -20.62
CA LEU A 756 -10.29 -16.19 -19.37
C LEU A 756 -10.34 -17.71 -19.62
N ALA A 757 -11.08 -18.15 -20.65
CA ALA A 757 -11.21 -19.57 -20.96
C ALA A 757 -9.90 -20.18 -21.49
N LEU A 758 -9.10 -19.43 -22.26
CA LEU A 758 -7.83 -19.92 -22.83
C LEU A 758 -6.88 -20.50 -21.77
N GLY A 759 -6.78 -19.85 -20.60
CA GLY A 759 -5.94 -20.32 -19.49
C GLY A 759 -6.56 -21.44 -18.62
N SER A 760 -7.80 -21.84 -18.88
CA SER A 760 -8.54 -22.82 -18.06
C SER A 760 -8.33 -24.28 -18.49
N THR A 761 -7.64 -24.51 -19.62
CA THR A 761 -7.39 -25.85 -20.19
C THR A 761 -6.57 -26.76 -19.27
N LYS A 762 -6.80 -28.08 -19.37
CA LYS A 762 -6.00 -29.10 -18.68
C LYS A 762 -4.86 -29.66 -19.52
N HIS A 763 -4.82 -29.35 -20.82
CA HIS A 763 -3.83 -29.86 -21.75
C HIS A 763 -2.60 -28.95 -21.77
N GLU A 764 -1.43 -29.47 -21.42
CA GLU A 764 -0.19 -28.69 -21.34
C GLU A 764 0.17 -28.01 -22.66
N GLU A 765 -0.02 -28.70 -23.79
CA GLU A 765 0.23 -28.15 -25.12
C GLU A 765 -0.58 -26.88 -25.43
N LEU A 766 -1.81 -26.77 -24.92
CA LEU A 766 -2.65 -25.59 -25.09
C LEU A 766 -2.28 -24.46 -24.11
N ILE A 767 -1.71 -24.81 -22.95
CA ILE A 767 -1.11 -23.84 -22.03
C ILE A 767 0.08 -23.15 -22.72
N GLU A 768 0.98 -23.91 -23.35
CA GLU A 768 2.12 -23.34 -24.09
C GLU A 768 1.65 -22.44 -25.25
N LYS A 769 0.65 -22.86 -26.03
CA LYS A 769 0.05 -21.98 -27.06
C LYS A 769 -0.55 -20.70 -26.49
N THR A 770 -1.04 -20.74 -25.25
CA THR A 770 -1.55 -19.53 -24.57
C THR A 770 -0.41 -18.60 -24.17
N PHE A 771 0.74 -19.14 -23.71
CA PHE A 771 1.96 -18.36 -23.45
C PHE A 771 2.52 -17.71 -24.72
N ASP A 772 2.52 -18.43 -25.84
CA ASP A 772 2.94 -17.87 -27.14
C ASP A 772 2.03 -16.71 -27.55
N PHE A 773 0.72 -16.86 -27.35
CA PHE A 773 -0.25 -15.81 -27.67
C PHE A 773 -0.15 -14.60 -26.71
N ILE A 774 0.35 -14.77 -25.48
CA ILE A 774 0.64 -13.64 -24.57
C ILE A 774 1.67 -12.68 -25.17
N GLU A 775 2.67 -13.19 -25.92
CA GLU A 775 3.77 -12.34 -26.41
C GLU A 775 3.29 -11.27 -27.41
N HIS A 776 2.33 -11.59 -28.29
CA HIS A 776 1.93 -10.72 -29.40
C HIS A 776 0.42 -10.65 -29.68
N GLY A 777 -0.39 -11.50 -29.05
CA GLY A 777 -1.79 -11.71 -29.41
C GLY A 777 -2.82 -10.86 -28.66
N PHE A 778 -2.51 -10.46 -27.43
CA PHE A 778 -3.41 -9.64 -26.61
C PHE A 778 -3.05 -8.16 -26.69
N LYS A 779 -4.07 -7.29 -26.59
CA LYS A 779 -3.86 -5.88 -26.27
C LYS A 779 -3.26 -5.75 -24.86
N ASN A 780 -2.46 -4.71 -24.62
CA ASN A 780 -1.80 -4.50 -23.33
C ASN A 780 -2.79 -4.44 -22.16
N GLN A 781 -3.92 -3.76 -22.33
CA GLN A 781 -5.00 -3.67 -21.33
C GLN A 781 -5.64 -5.01 -20.97
N ASP A 782 -5.52 -6.02 -21.85
CA ASP A 782 -6.21 -7.31 -21.73
C ASP A 782 -5.28 -8.42 -21.19
N LEU A 783 -3.98 -8.17 -21.07
CA LEU A 783 -2.99 -9.17 -20.60
C LEU A 783 -3.28 -9.73 -19.20
N MET A 784 -4.02 -8.97 -18.38
CA MET A 784 -4.42 -9.43 -17.04
C MET A 784 -5.33 -10.66 -17.08
N TYR A 785 -6.18 -10.82 -18.09
CA TYR A 785 -7.15 -11.92 -18.15
C TYR A 785 -6.49 -13.30 -18.30
N PRO A 786 -5.60 -13.55 -19.28
CA PRO A 786 -4.93 -14.84 -19.39
C PRO A 786 -4.04 -15.13 -18.17
N TYR A 787 -3.37 -14.13 -17.59
CA TYR A 787 -2.60 -14.30 -16.35
C TYR A 787 -3.48 -14.77 -15.19
N VAL A 788 -4.63 -14.14 -14.97
CA VAL A 788 -5.59 -14.57 -13.92
C VAL A 788 -6.06 -16.00 -14.15
N ALA A 789 -6.37 -16.38 -15.39
CA ALA A 789 -6.81 -17.73 -15.72
C ALA A 789 -5.72 -18.77 -15.45
N LEU A 790 -4.50 -18.53 -15.92
CA LEU A 790 -3.34 -19.40 -15.73
C LEU A 790 -2.92 -19.48 -14.25
N ARG A 791 -3.03 -18.37 -13.51
CA ARG A 791 -2.80 -18.31 -12.06
C ARG A 791 -3.84 -19.12 -11.29
N ASN A 792 -5.10 -19.14 -11.72
CA ASN A 792 -6.14 -19.90 -11.04
C ASN A 792 -6.12 -21.39 -11.38
N ASN A 793 -5.53 -21.77 -12.51
CA ASN A 793 -5.41 -23.15 -12.97
C ASN A 793 -4.21 -23.88 -12.30
N PRO A 794 -4.45 -24.92 -11.46
CA PRO A 794 -3.38 -25.62 -10.74
C PRO A 794 -2.30 -26.25 -11.62
N ILE A 795 -2.59 -26.56 -12.89
CA ILE A 795 -1.64 -27.18 -13.82
C ILE A 795 -0.64 -26.13 -14.35
N SER A 796 -1.06 -24.87 -14.51
CA SER A 796 -0.24 -23.82 -15.11
C SER A 796 0.48 -22.91 -14.11
N ARG A 797 0.11 -22.87 -12.82
CA ARG A 797 0.66 -21.88 -11.86
C ARG A 797 2.18 -21.81 -11.85
N ARG A 798 2.85 -22.97 -11.73
CA ARG A 798 4.31 -23.04 -11.75
C ARG A 798 4.88 -22.65 -13.11
N LYS A 799 4.26 -23.10 -14.20
CA LYS A 799 4.67 -22.73 -15.57
C LYS A 799 4.55 -21.22 -15.83
N LEU A 800 3.52 -20.57 -15.27
CA LEU A 800 3.32 -19.12 -15.40
C LEU A 800 4.46 -18.34 -14.70
N TRP A 801 4.90 -18.82 -13.53
CA TRP A 801 6.08 -18.26 -12.86
C TRP A 801 7.35 -18.41 -13.71
N GLU A 802 7.62 -19.62 -14.23
CA GLU A 802 8.76 -19.86 -15.11
C GLU A 802 8.74 -19.00 -16.39
N TYR A 803 7.58 -18.91 -17.04
CA TYR A 803 7.37 -18.06 -18.22
C TYR A 803 7.67 -16.60 -17.90
N THR A 804 7.19 -16.10 -16.75
CA THR A 804 7.39 -14.71 -16.33
C THR A 804 8.86 -14.45 -16.01
N LYS A 805 9.56 -15.36 -15.31
CA LYS A 805 11.01 -15.26 -15.09
C LYS A 805 11.79 -15.16 -16.41
N ALA A 806 11.45 -16.00 -17.38
CA ALA A 806 12.12 -16.03 -18.68
C ALA A 806 11.87 -14.77 -19.53
N ASN A 807 10.73 -14.09 -19.34
CA ASN A 807 10.29 -12.97 -20.18
C ASN A 807 10.19 -11.61 -19.45
N LEU A 808 10.63 -11.53 -18.19
CA LEU A 808 10.44 -10.34 -17.34
C LEU A 808 10.86 -9.03 -18.02
N ASN A 809 12.09 -8.97 -18.56
CA ASN A 809 12.60 -7.75 -19.18
C ASN A 809 11.75 -7.30 -20.40
N LYS A 810 11.16 -8.25 -21.14
CA LYS A 810 10.25 -7.93 -22.26
C LYS A 810 8.93 -7.36 -21.75
N LEU A 811 8.38 -7.95 -20.69
CA LEU A 811 7.14 -7.51 -20.04
C LEU A 811 7.29 -6.11 -19.43
N GLU A 812 8.38 -5.86 -18.71
CA GLU A 812 8.70 -4.56 -18.11
C GLU A 812 8.80 -3.46 -19.15
N LYS A 813 9.40 -3.75 -20.31
CA LYS A 813 9.50 -2.82 -21.43
C LYS A 813 8.15 -2.59 -22.12
N ARG A 814 7.37 -3.66 -22.32
CA ARG A 814 6.08 -3.61 -23.00
C ARG A 814 5.02 -2.83 -22.22
N LEU A 815 5.09 -2.90 -20.89
CA LEU A 815 4.13 -2.32 -19.96
C LEU A 815 4.74 -1.18 -19.15
N GLU A 816 5.76 -0.53 -19.70
CA GLU A 816 6.42 0.59 -19.03
C GLU A 816 5.44 1.75 -18.84
N GLY A 817 5.05 1.99 -17.58
CA GLY A 817 4.12 3.06 -17.21
C GLY A 817 2.64 2.63 -17.13
N ASN A 818 2.33 1.36 -17.45
CA ASN A 818 0.99 0.79 -17.28
C ASN A 818 0.74 0.35 -15.82
N PHE A 819 -0.49 0.55 -15.34
CA PHE A 819 -0.98 0.10 -14.03
C PHE A 819 -0.98 -1.43 -13.89
N SER A 820 -1.04 -2.17 -15.01
CA SER A 820 -1.15 -3.63 -15.03
C SER A 820 0.16 -4.37 -14.72
N LEU A 821 1.33 -3.73 -14.86
CA LEU A 821 2.63 -4.39 -14.69
C LEU A 821 2.77 -5.06 -13.31
N GLY A 822 2.56 -4.31 -12.22
CA GLY A 822 2.71 -4.86 -10.86
C GLY A 822 1.75 -6.03 -10.59
N ARG A 823 0.52 -5.98 -11.13
CA ARG A 823 -0.46 -7.06 -11.00
C ARG A 823 -0.01 -8.33 -11.72
N LEU A 824 0.53 -8.22 -12.93
CA LEU A 824 1.04 -9.37 -13.68
C LEU A 824 2.22 -10.04 -12.96
N ILE A 825 3.11 -9.23 -12.38
CA ILE A 825 4.22 -9.75 -11.57
C ILE A 825 3.68 -10.55 -10.38
N SER A 826 2.76 -9.99 -9.58
CA SER A 826 2.14 -10.72 -8.46
C SER A 826 1.44 -12.00 -8.92
N PHE A 827 0.58 -11.92 -9.93
CA PHE A 827 -0.19 -13.07 -10.43
C PHE A 827 0.69 -14.21 -10.94
N SER A 828 1.95 -13.94 -11.31
CA SER A 828 2.84 -14.99 -11.77
C SER A 828 3.24 -15.99 -10.68
N PHE A 829 3.20 -15.61 -9.40
CA PHE A 829 3.64 -16.47 -8.29
C PHE A 829 2.74 -16.44 -7.03
N ASP A 830 1.81 -15.49 -6.87
CA ASP A 830 0.98 -15.37 -5.65
C ASP A 830 -0.02 -16.52 -5.43
N GLY A 831 -0.18 -17.41 -6.42
CA GLY A 831 -0.97 -18.64 -6.34
C GLY A 831 -0.17 -19.86 -5.88
N LEU A 832 1.12 -19.71 -5.62
CA LEU A 832 2.03 -20.75 -5.12
C LEU A 832 1.91 -20.89 -3.59
N ALA A 833 2.32 -22.05 -3.06
CA ALA A 833 2.03 -22.40 -1.66
C ALA A 833 3.08 -23.30 -0.97
N GLN A 834 4.21 -23.61 -1.62
CA GLN A 834 5.27 -24.42 -1.01
C GLN A 834 6.25 -23.56 -0.21
N PRO A 835 6.85 -24.11 0.88
CA PRO A 835 7.81 -23.37 1.69
C PRO A 835 8.97 -22.75 0.91
N ASN A 836 9.45 -23.42 -0.15
CA ASN A 836 10.57 -22.93 -0.96
C ASN A 836 10.19 -21.85 -1.97
N ASP A 837 8.91 -21.71 -2.31
CA ASP A 837 8.45 -20.75 -3.35
C ASP A 837 8.77 -19.30 -2.95
N VAL A 838 8.72 -18.99 -1.65
CA VAL A 838 9.09 -17.65 -1.11
C VAL A 838 10.56 -17.33 -1.38
N ASN A 839 11.45 -18.25 -1.01
CA ASN A 839 12.90 -18.06 -1.14
C ASN A 839 13.30 -17.88 -2.61
N GLU A 840 12.65 -18.64 -3.50
CA GLU A 840 12.92 -18.57 -4.93
C GLU A 840 12.56 -17.19 -5.51
N VAL A 841 11.39 -16.65 -5.17
CA VAL A 841 10.95 -15.33 -5.64
C VAL A 841 11.84 -14.23 -5.05
N GLU A 842 12.16 -14.30 -3.75
CA GLU A 842 13.04 -13.32 -3.10
C GLU A 842 14.44 -13.30 -3.74
N GLU A 843 15.04 -14.46 -3.99
CA GLU A 843 16.37 -14.53 -4.62
C GLU A 843 16.34 -14.03 -6.07
N PHE A 844 15.27 -14.29 -6.83
CA PHE A 844 15.15 -13.82 -8.21
C PHE A 844 15.10 -12.28 -8.33
N PHE A 845 14.48 -11.59 -7.36
CA PHE A 845 14.32 -10.14 -7.39
C PHE A 845 15.37 -9.37 -6.58
N LYS A 846 16.19 -10.04 -5.77
CA LYS A 846 17.19 -9.45 -4.85
C LYS A 846 18.10 -8.35 -5.42
N HIS A 847 18.49 -8.48 -6.68
CA HIS A 847 19.40 -7.56 -7.36
C HIS A 847 18.76 -6.81 -8.55
N ARG A 848 17.43 -6.86 -8.68
CA ARG A 848 16.68 -6.21 -9.75
C ARG A 848 16.07 -4.90 -9.28
N ASP A 849 15.89 -3.96 -10.20
CA ASP A 849 15.15 -2.73 -9.93
C ASP A 849 13.65 -3.01 -9.92
N THR A 850 13.06 -3.02 -8.73
CA THR A 850 11.64 -3.28 -8.51
C THR A 850 10.86 -2.01 -8.18
N SER A 851 11.48 -0.82 -8.29
CA SER A 851 10.89 0.46 -7.85
C SER A 851 9.49 0.73 -8.41
N LYS A 852 9.23 0.30 -9.65
CA LYS A 852 7.94 0.46 -10.36
C LYS A 852 6.82 -0.45 -9.84
N TYR A 853 7.13 -1.56 -9.16
CA TYR A 853 6.16 -2.58 -8.76
C TYR A 853 6.46 -3.23 -7.40
N SER A 854 7.33 -2.61 -6.59
CA SER A 854 7.80 -3.15 -5.32
C SER A 854 6.66 -3.48 -4.34
N SER A 855 5.61 -2.65 -4.33
CA SER A 855 4.42 -2.89 -3.51
C SER A 855 3.73 -4.19 -3.91
N SER A 856 3.42 -4.38 -5.20
CA SER A 856 2.79 -5.60 -5.70
C SER A 856 3.66 -6.85 -5.54
N LEU A 857 4.97 -6.73 -5.70
CA LEU A 857 5.92 -7.82 -5.44
C LEU A 857 5.87 -8.27 -3.98
N ASN A 858 5.94 -7.33 -3.04
CA ASN A 858 5.90 -7.63 -1.61
C ASN A 858 4.54 -8.20 -1.18
N GLN A 859 3.45 -7.69 -1.74
CA GLN A 859 2.10 -8.22 -1.50
C GLN A 859 1.95 -9.65 -2.02
N GLY A 860 2.48 -9.95 -3.20
CA GLY A 860 2.52 -11.31 -3.74
C GLY A 860 3.34 -12.25 -2.83
N LEU A 861 4.50 -11.80 -2.33
CA LEU A 861 5.34 -12.58 -1.42
C LEU A 861 4.61 -12.88 -0.10
N ASP A 862 3.91 -11.90 0.45
CA ASP A 862 3.07 -12.09 1.63
C ASP A 862 1.94 -13.08 1.36
N ALA A 863 1.32 -13.07 0.18
CA ALA A 863 0.29 -14.05 -0.18
C ALA A 863 0.81 -15.49 -0.22
N VAL A 864 2.03 -15.72 -0.73
CA VAL A 864 2.68 -17.04 -0.68
C VAL A 864 2.98 -17.44 0.76
N LYS A 865 3.55 -16.52 1.57
CA LYS A 865 3.83 -16.76 3.01
C LYS A 865 2.57 -17.16 3.77
N VAL A 866 1.45 -16.49 3.52
CA VAL A 866 0.15 -16.80 4.11
C VAL A 866 -0.33 -18.21 3.73
N SER A 867 -0.16 -18.60 2.47
CA SER A 867 -0.54 -19.94 2.00
C SER A 867 0.31 -21.04 2.67
N VAL A 868 1.62 -20.82 2.80
CA VAL A 868 2.55 -21.74 3.49
C VAL A 868 2.15 -21.90 4.97
N VAL A 869 1.87 -20.79 5.67
CA VAL A 869 1.44 -20.82 7.08
C VAL A 869 0.15 -21.63 7.23
N CYS A 870 -0.85 -21.39 6.37
CA CYS A 870 -2.12 -22.12 6.39
C CYS A 870 -1.92 -23.65 6.28
N ILE A 871 -1.10 -24.10 5.32
CA ILE A 871 -0.82 -25.53 5.12
C ILE A 871 -0.11 -26.13 6.33
N SER A 872 0.87 -25.41 6.90
CA SER A 872 1.65 -25.90 8.05
C SER A 872 0.79 -26.12 9.30
N LEU A 873 -0.15 -25.21 9.58
CA LEU A 873 -1.02 -25.28 10.75
C LEU A 873 -2.04 -26.43 10.64
N ASP A 874 -2.62 -26.62 9.46
CA ASP A 874 -3.63 -27.68 9.24
C ASP A 874 -3.01 -29.08 9.14
N SER A 875 -1.77 -29.19 8.64
CA SER A 875 -0.98 -30.43 8.67
C SER A 875 -0.70 -30.89 10.10
N VAL A 876 -0.32 -29.97 11.00
CA VAL A 876 -0.08 -30.25 12.42
C VAL A 876 -1.36 -30.65 13.16
N MET A 877 -2.52 -30.16 12.73
CA MET A 877 -3.83 -30.54 13.30
C MET A 877 -4.36 -31.90 12.81
N GLY A 878 -3.63 -32.63 11.96
CA GLY A 878 -3.97 -33.99 11.55
C GLY A 878 -5.13 -34.10 10.57
N LEU A 879 -5.46 -33.01 9.87
CA LEU A 879 -6.47 -33.01 8.78
C LEU A 879 -5.95 -33.72 7.51
N GLY A 880 -4.63 -33.81 7.33
CA GLY A 880 -3.99 -34.49 6.19
C GLY A 880 -3.94 -36.02 6.28
N ASP A 881 -3.82 -36.60 7.49
CA ASP A 881 -3.40 -38.01 7.65
C ASP A 881 -4.43 -38.97 8.25
N LYS A 882 -5.61 -38.51 8.67
CA LYS A 882 -6.64 -39.41 9.24
C LYS A 882 -7.75 -39.72 8.24
N GLN A 883 -8.15 -41.01 8.21
CA GLN A 883 -9.39 -41.52 7.60
C GLN A 883 -10.62 -40.87 8.25
N VAL A 884 -10.81 -39.59 7.97
CA VAL A 884 -11.98 -38.84 8.39
C VAL A 884 -12.86 -38.76 7.15
N GLY A 885 -13.91 -39.59 7.11
CA GLY A 885 -14.94 -39.52 6.08
C GLY A 885 -15.71 -38.20 6.14
N CYS A 886 -16.58 -37.93 5.16
CA CYS A 886 -17.43 -36.72 5.13
C CYS A 886 -18.21 -36.46 6.44
N LYS A 887 -18.46 -37.51 7.24
CA LYS A 887 -19.08 -37.40 8.57
C LYS A 887 -18.12 -36.85 9.63
N GLY A 888 -16.85 -37.23 9.62
CA GLY A 888 -15.87 -36.76 10.62
C GLY A 888 -15.29 -35.36 10.33
N LEU A 889 -15.39 -34.85 9.09
CA LEU A 889 -15.16 -33.43 8.79
C LEU A 889 -16.28 -32.55 9.34
N MET A 890 -17.47 -33.12 9.61
CA MET A 890 -18.66 -32.43 10.13
C MET A 890 -18.90 -32.69 11.63
N GLU A 891 -18.41 -33.80 12.19
CA GLU A 891 -18.60 -34.22 13.59
C GLU A 891 -17.29 -34.17 14.42
N GLY A 892 -16.43 -33.20 14.12
CA GLY A 892 -15.15 -33.01 14.81
C GLY A 892 -15.26 -32.36 16.19
N ASN A 893 -16.16 -32.80 17.08
CA ASN A 893 -16.13 -32.37 18.48
C ASN A 893 -16.78 -33.40 19.42
N THR A 894 -15.99 -34.36 19.91
CA THR A 894 -16.29 -35.14 21.13
C THR A 894 -15.12 -36.03 21.54
N ARG A 895 -14.25 -36.46 20.60
CA ARG A 895 -13.19 -37.44 20.90
C ARG A 895 -11.84 -36.82 21.29
N ALA A 896 -11.49 -35.65 20.76
CA ALA A 896 -10.23 -34.96 21.08
C ALA A 896 -10.26 -34.31 22.47
N THR A 897 -11.40 -33.74 22.86
CA THR A 897 -11.63 -33.15 24.19
C THR A 897 -11.60 -34.22 25.28
N LYS A 898 -12.13 -35.42 25.00
CA LYS A 898 -12.09 -36.55 25.95
C LYS A 898 -10.68 -37.11 26.15
N LEU A 899 -9.85 -37.14 25.10
CA LEU A 899 -8.46 -37.61 25.18
C LEU A 899 -7.53 -36.63 25.90
N LEU A 900 -7.81 -35.33 25.81
CA LEU A 900 -7.09 -34.29 26.55
C LEU A 900 -7.55 -34.22 28.02
N ASP A 901 -8.84 -34.42 28.30
CA ASP A 901 -9.38 -34.45 29.67
C ASP A 901 -8.97 -35.72 30.43
N ASP A 902 -8.88 -36.87 29.74
CA ASP A 902 -8.35 -38.12 30.30
C ASP A 902 -6.84 -38.04 30.56
N LYS A 903 -6.07 -37.34 29.72
CA LYS A 903 -4.64 -37.07 29.98
C LYS A 903 -4.40 -36.01 31.05
N TYR A 904 -5.28 -35.02 31.18
CA TYR A 904 -5.19 -33.99 32.22
C TYR A 904 -5.58 -34.53 33.60
N LYS A 905 -6.48 -35.52 33.67
CA LYS A 905 -6.79 -36.27 34.90
C LYS A 905 -5.69 -37.24 35.33
N GLN A 906 -4.96 -37.85 34.39
CA GLN A 906 -3.81 -38.71 34.73
C GLN A 906 -2.58 -37.96 35.26
N VAL A 907 -2.49 -36.64 35.08
CA VAL A 907 -1.35 -35.82 35.54
C VAL A 907 -1.58 -35.22 36.94
N LYS A 908 -2.76 -35.44 37.56
CA LYS A 908 -3.11 -34.84 38.85
C LYS A 908 -3.10 -35.81 40.05
N GLU A 909 -2.76 -37.07 39.83
CA GLU A 909 -2.57 -38.07 40.88
C GLU A 909 -1.19 -38.71 40.73
N PHE A 910 -0.13 -38.01 41.17
CA PHE A 910 1.09 -38.66 41.66
C PHE A 910 1.81 -37.68 42.58
N ASP A 911 1.68 -37.95 43.88
CA ASP A 911 2.41 -37.33 44.98
C ASP A 911 3.64 -38.19 45.33
N GLU A 912 4.58 -37.53 45.99
CA GLU A 912 5.94 -37.87 46.37
C GLU A 912 6.15 -39.26 47.01
N SER A 913 7.06 -40.07 46.45
CA SER A 913 8.04 -40.86 47.22
C SER A 913 8.96 -41.70 46.32
N GLU A 914 10.26 -41.52 46.52
CA GLU A 914 11.37 -42.49 46.38
C GLU A 914 11.68 -43.12 45.00
N GLY A 915 12.85 -42.73 44.48
CA GLY A 915 13.92 -43.66 44.09
C GLY A 915 13.70 -44.55 42.86
N TRP A 916 14.29 -44.17 41.72
CA TRP A 916 14.52 -45.07 40.59
C TRP A 916 16.00 -45.06 40.21
N GLU A 917 16.71 -46.11 40.66
CA GLU A 917 17.82 -46.70 39.92
C GLU A 917 17.25 -47.66 38.87
N GLU A 918 17.99 -47.79 37.77
CA GLU A 918 17.84 -48.76 36.67
C GLU A 918 16.68 -48.54 35.67
N LEU A 919 16.96 -47.70 34.67
CA LEU A 919 16.94 -48.10 33.26
C LEU A 919 17.85 -47.14 32.47
N GLU A 920 19.16 -47.39 32.60
CA GLU A 920 20.17 -47.01 31.61
C GLU A 920 19.96 -47.86 30.36
N GLU A 921 19.44 -47.26 29.31
CA GLU A 921 19.93 -47.38 27.93
C GLU A 921 19.05 -46.44 27.07
N ASP A 922 19.71 -45.54 26.35
CA ASP A 922 19.16 -44.54 25.42
C ASP A 922 18.60 -43.22 25.99
N MET A 923 19.44 -42.44 26.70
CA MET A 923 19.55 -40.98 26.48
C MET A 923 20.71 -40.31 27.24
N ALA A 924 21.70 -39.83 26.46
CA ALA A 924 22.82 -38.90 26.72
C ALA A 924 24.15 -39.60 26.38
N ILE A 925 25.06 -39.09 25.53
CA ILE A 925 25.84 -37.86 25.65
C ILE A 925 26.55 -37.67 24.28
N ILE A 926 26.45 -36.51 23.61
CA ILE A 926 27.52 -36.00 22.72
C ILE A 926 27.65 -34.49 22.93
N ASP A 927 28.48 -34.15 23.91
CA ASP A 927 29.74 -33.43 23.73
C ASP A 927 29.75 -32.16 22.85
N ALA A 928 29.52 -31.01 23.50
CA ALA A 928 29.79 -29.68 22.96
C ALA A 928 31.27 -29.25 23.07
N SER A 929 32.22 -30.20 23.22
CA SER A 929 33.66 -29.92 23.21
C SER A 929 34.35 -30.28 21.88
N SER A 930 33.64 -30.79 20.88
CA SER A 930 34.21 -31.17 19.58
C SER A 930 33.92 -30.18 18.44
N ALA A 931 32.91 -29.30 18.57
CA ALA A 931 32.57 -28.31 17.54
C ALA A 931 33.37 -26.99 17.61
N LEU A 932 34.22 -26.80 18.62
CA LEU A 932 35.04 -25.59 18.81
C LEU A 932 36.54 -25.81 18.52
N LYS A 933 36.93 -26.99 18.03
CA LYS A 933 38.32 -27.31 17.67
C LYS A 933 38.62 -27.29 16.16
N ASP A 934 37.60 -27.20 15.31
CA ASP A 934 37.78 -27.15 13.85
C ASP A 934 37.42 -25.81 13.19
N SER A 935 37.10 -24.77 13.97
CA SER A 935 37.06 -23.39 13.46
C SER A 935 38.34 -22.64 13.85
N ALA A 936 39.49 -23.17 13.45
CA ALA A 936 40.64 -22.32 13.25
C ALA A 936 40.28 -21.40 12.08
N ILE A 937 39.80 -20.19 12.41
CA ILE A 937 39.69 -19.10 11.43
C ILE A 937 41.08 -18.98 10.85
N ASP A 938 41.21 -19.38 9.58
CA ASP A 938 42.45 -19.34 8.87
C ASP A 938 42.94 -17.87 8.86
N SER A 939 44.25 -17.65 8.89
CA SER A 939 44.77 -16.28 8.99
C SER A 939 44.34 -15.40 7.81
N ASP A 940 43.94 -16.05 6.71
CA ASP A 940 43.35 -15.45 5.52
C ASP A 940 41.88 -15.04 5.70
N ASP A 941 41.08 -15.73 6.52
CA ASP A 941 39.69 -15.36 6.83
C ASP A 941 39.61 -14.20 7.82
N PHE A 942 40.57 -14.09 8.76
CA PHE A 942 40.68 -12.89 9.60
C PHE A 942 41.16 -11.70 8.76
N GLN A 943 42.09 -11.92 7.82
CA GLN A 943 42.46 -10.92 6.81
C GLN A 943 41.28 -10.57 5.90
N LEU A 944 40.38 -11.51 5.57
CA LEU A 944 39.19 -11.28 4.76
C LEU A 944 38.13 -10.48 5.52
N ILE A 945 37.87 -10.78 6.79
CA ILE A 945 36.94 -10.02 7.64
C ILE A 945 37.50 -8.62 7.90
N VAL A 946 38.81 -8.48 8.15
CA VAL A 946 39.46 -7.17 8.27
C VAL A 946 39.45 -6.42 6.94
N SER A 947 39.66 -7.11 5.81
CA SER A 947 39.59 -6.57 4.45
C SER A 947 38.19 -6.10 4.08
N GLU A 948 37.14 -6.86 4.41
CA GLU A 948 35.75 -6.54 4.12
C GLU A 948 35.20 -5.41 4.99
N VAL A 949 35.57 -5.37 6.28
CA VAL A 949 35.28 -4.22 7.16
C VAL A 949 36.08 -2.97 6.74
N CYS A 950 37.18 -3.14 5.99
CA CYS A 950 37.98 -2.03 5.44
C CYS A 950 37.58 -1.58 4.03
N LYS A 951 36.56 -2.19 3.39
CA LYS A 951 36.11 -1.78 2.03
C LYS A 951 35.39 -0.43 2.00
N GLY A 952 35.01 0.13 3.16
CA GLY A 952 34.51 1.50 3.29
C GLY A 952 35.30 2.31 4.33
N ASP A 953 35.98 3.38 3.89
CA ASP A 953 36.73 4.34 4.75
C ASP A 953 35.95 4.80 6.00
N TRP A 954 34.62 4.83 5.92
CA TRP A 954 33.70 5.18 7.00
C TRP A 954 33.69 4.16 8.14
N GLU A 955 33.61 2.86 7.82
CA GLU A 955 33.48 1.79 8.80
C GLU A 955 34.75 1.62 9.62
N LEU A 956 35.91 1.75 8.95
CA LEU A 956 37.21 1.77 9.59
C LEU A 956 37.35 2.94 10.60
N LEU A 957 36.91 4.14 10.25
CA LEU A 957 36.94 5.29 11.17
C LEU A 957 36.01 5.11 12.38
N MET A 958 34.84 4.49 12.18
CA MET A 958 33.94 4.15 13.27
C MET A 958 34.53 3.09 14.19
N PHE A 959 35.19 2.08 13.62
CA PHE A 959 35.90 1.05 14.38
C PHE A 959 37.05 1.66 15.18
N ILE A 960 37.92 2.47 14.55
CA ILE A 960 39.02 3.18 15.23
C ILE A 960 38.51 4.05 16.37
N LYS A 961 37.42 4.80 16.15
CA LYS A 961 36.77 5.59 17.21
C LYS A 961 36.34 4.71 18.37
N GLN A 962 35.67 3.59 18.10
CA GLN A 962 35.12 2.73 19.14
C GLN A 962 36.23 2.03 19.92
N VAL A 963 37.28 1.59 19.25
CA VAL A 963 38.48 1.01 19.86
C VAL A 963 39.22 2.05 20.71
N ALA A 964 39.43 3.26 20.19
CA ALA A 964 40.09 4.33 20.94
C ALA A 964 39.29 4.74 22.18
N LEU A 965 37.98 4.94 22.04
CA LEU A 965 37.09 5.35 23.12
C LEU A 965 36.93 4.26 24.18
N ASN A 966 36.45 3.06 23.81
CA ASN A 966 36.21 1.99 24.77
C ASN A 966 37.49 1.33 25.28
N GLY A 967 38.51 1.19 24.43
CA GLY A 967 39.81 0.62 24.80
C GLY A 967 40.52 1.45 25.86
N CYS A 968 40.58 2.78 25.69
CA CYS A 968 41.14 3.67 26.72
C CYS A 968 40.30 3.62 28.01
N ARG A 969 38.97 3.67 27.87
CA ARG A 969 38.04 3.80 28.99
C ARG A 969 38.00 2.56 29.89
N LEU A 970 38.05 1.36 29.30
CA LEU A 970 38.09 0.09 30.02
C LEU A 970 39.52 -0.27 30.43
N GLY A 971 40.51 -0.06 29.55
CA GLY A 971 41.91 -0.44 29.78
C GLY A 971 42.61 0.39 30.85
N PHE A 972 42.36 1.70 30.92
CA PHE A 972 42.98 2.57 31.93
C PHE A 972 42.22 2.60 33.27
N TYR A 973 41.00 2.06 33.33
CA TYR A 973 40.18 2.11 34.55
C TYR A 973 40.87 1.46 35.75
N GLU A 974 41.32 0.21 35.61
CA GLU A 974 41.95 -0.52 36.72
C GLU A 974 43.31 0.04 37.16
N PRO A 975 44.24 0.38 36.24
CA PRO A 975 45.49 1.06 36.60
C PRO A 975 45.26 2.38 37.36
N VAL A 976 44.33 3.21 36.89
CA VAL A 976 44.00 4.49 37.53
C VAL A 976 43.35 4.27 38.89
N ARG A 977 42.44 3.30 39.02
CA ARG A 977 41.81 2.96 40.30
C ARG A 977 42.83 2.51 41.35
N ARG A 978 43.77 1.64 40.97
CA ARG A 978 44.85 1.17 41.86
C ARG A 978 45.77 2.31 42.30
N GLN A 979 46.07 3.23 41.41
CA GLN A 979 46.89 4.41 41.71
C GLN A 979 46.16 5.41 42.61
N LEU A 980 44.85 5.63 42.40
CA LEU A 980 44.03 6.46 43.29
C LEU A 980 43.90 5.84 44.68
N ASN A 981 43.80 4.51 44.79
CA ASN A 981 43.81 3.80 46.07
C ASN A 981 45.15 4.01 46.80
N SER A 982 46.28 3.83 46.12
CA SER A 982 47.61 4.00 46.75
C SER A 982 47.87 5.43 47.22
N LEU A 983 47.42 6.43 46.45
CA LEU A 983 47.52 7.86 46.81
C LEU A 983 46.63 8.26 48.00
N THR A 984 45.56 7.51 48.26
CA THR A 984 44.60 7.79 49.35
C THR A 984 44.82 6.90 50.58
N GLY A 985 45.92 6.14 50.63
CA GLY A 985 46.25 5.25 51.76
C GLY A 985 45.41 3.97 51.83
N ILE A 986 44.68 3.63 50.76
CA ILE A 986 43.82 2.45 50.66
C ILE A 986 44.62 1.33 49.98
N PRO A 987 44.53 0.05 50.44
CA PRO A 987 45.19 -1.07 49.77
C PRO A 987 44.80 -1.13 48.28
N ALA A 988 45.79 -1.26 47.39
CA ALA A 988 45.63 -1.11 45.94
C ALA A 988 44.53 -2.02 45.36
N ASP A 989 44.39 -3.24 45.86
CA ASP A 989 43.42 -4.23 45.38
C ASP A 989 42.02 -4.09 45.99
N LYS A 990 41.81 -3.19 46.97
CA LYS A 990 40.50 -2.99 47.59
C LYS A 990 39.59 -2.17 46.68
N ASN A 991 38.42 -2.69 46.32
CA ASN A 991 37.41 -1.94 45.58
C ASN A 991 36.66 -0.99 46.52
N VAL A 992 36.86 0.32 46.33
CA VAL A 992 36.18 1.38 47.10
C VAL A 992 35.43 2.28 46.12
N THR A 993 34.13 2.48 46.35
CA THR A 993 33.23 3.18 45.41
C THR A 993 33.75 4.55 45.01
N THR A 994 34.29 5.34 45.95
CA THR A 994 34.78 6.70 45.68
C THR A 994 35.98 6.73 44.72
N THR A 995 36.95 5.83 44.88
CA THR A 995 38.12 5.73 44.00
C THR A 995 37.76 5.08 42.67
N SER A 996 36.79 4.16 42.64
CA SER A 996 36.20 3.57 41.43
C SER A 996 35.46 4.61 40.56
N VAL A 997 34.65 5.47 41.16
CA VAL A 997 33.98 6.59 40.46
C VAL A 997 35.02 7.57 39.92
N GLY A 998 36.03 7.93 40.73
CA GLY A 998 37.14 8.79 40.30
C GLY A 998 37.93 8.22 39.13
N ALA A 999 38.22 6.90 39.14
CA ALA A 999 38.87 6.21 38.04
C ALA A 999 38.03 6.21 36.76
N GLY A 1000 36.70 6.02 36.89
CA GLY A 1000 35.77 6.11 35.77
C GLY A 1000 35.70 7.50 35.14
N ILE A 1001 35.80 8.57 35.95
CA ILE A 1001 35.90 9.94 35.44
C ILE A 1001 37.20 10.11 34.63
N VAL A 1002 38.35 9.77 35.22
CA VAL A 1002 39.65 9.97 34.58
C VAL A 1002 39.80 9.12 33.30
N SER A 1003 39.41 7.85 33.32
CA SER A 1003 39.47 6.99 32.12
C SER A 1003 38.46 7.43 31.06
N GLY A 1004 37.30 7.95 31.48
CA GLY A 1004 36.31 8.58 30.60
C GLY A 1004 36.82 9.85 29.92
N MET A 1005 37.55 10.72 30.64
CA MET A 1005 38.21 11.90 30.07
C MET A 1005 39.23 11.50 29.01
N MET A 1006 40.09 10.53 29.31
CA MET A 1006 41.13 10.06 28.39
C MET A 1006 40.52 9.43 27.13
N GLY A 1007 39.48 8.59 27.28
CA GLY A 1007 38.78 7.98 26.15
C GLY A 1007 38.02 8.99 25.29
N ALA A 1008 37.39 10.00 25.91
CA ALA A 1008 36.74 11.06 25.16
C ALA A 1008 37.74 11.90 24.37
N ALA A 1009 38.88 12.26 24.98
CA ALA A 1009 39.93 13.02 24.32
C ALA A 1009 40.55 12.26 23.13
N SER A 1010 40.76 10.95 23.27
CA SER A 1010 41.29 10.11 22.17
C SER A 1010 40.27 9.88 21.05
N GLY A 1011 38.99 9.72 21.39
CA GLY A 1011 37.92 9.45 20.42
C GLY A 1011 37.30 10.70 19.76
N ASN A 1012 37.49 11.90 20.32
CA ASN A 1012 36.80 13.12 19.88
C ASN A 1012 37.06 13.50 18.40
N PRO A 1013 38.29 13.47 17.88
CA PRO A 1013 38.56 13.85 16.49
C PRO A 1013 37.72 13.03 15.48
N PHE A 1014 37.58 11.72 15.74
CA PHE A 1014 36.80 10.81 14.91
C PHE A 1014 35.29 10.99 15.10
N TYR A 1015 34.86 11.33 16.32
CA TYR A 1015 33.45 11.66 16.60
C TYR A 1015 32.99 12.95 15.89
N LEU A 1016 33.83 13.98 15.86
CA LEU A 1016 33.53 15.22 15.15
C LEU A 1016 33.32 14.98 13.65
N ILE A 1017 34.21 14.19 13.03
CA ILE A 1017 34.09 13.80 11.62
C ILE A 1017 32.82 13.01 11.39
N LYS A 1018 32.53 12.02 12.27
CA LYS A 1018 31.27 11.27 12.24
C LYS A 1018 30.07 12.20 12.20
N ALA A 1019 29.99 13.12 13.16
CA ALA A 1019 28.85 14.00 13.33
C ALA A 1019 28.65 14.91 12.11
N ARG A 1020 29.74 15.45 11.54
CA ARG A 1020 29.64 16.32 10.35
C ARG A 1020 29.27 15.56 9.08
N MET A 1021 29.76 14.33 8.91
CA MET A 1021 29.37 13.47 7.79
C MET A 1021 27.91 13.00 7.90
N GLN A 1022 27.43 12.68 9.11
CA GLN A 1022 26.02 12.30 9.34
C GLN A 1022 25.04 13.47 9.29
N ALA A 1023 25.51 14.68 9.60
CA ALA A 1023 24.70 15.88 9.48
C ALA A 1023 24.39 16.20 8.01
N TYR A 1024 25.15 15.65 7.05
CA TYR A 1024 24.89 15.81 5.62
C TYR A 1024 23.61 15.08 5.21
N SER A 1025 22.56 15.82 4.90
CA SER A 1025 21.30 15.27 4.38
C SER A 1025 20.84 16.07 3.15
N PRO A 1026 20.71 15.44 1.97
CA PRO A 1026 20.18 16.11 0.78
C PRO A 1026 18.65 16.35 0.87
N SER A 1027 17.95 15.67 1.78
CA SER A 1027 16.49 15.70 1.88
C SER A 1027 15.95 16.68 2.93
N LEU A 1028 16.72 16.98 3.98
CA LEU A 1028 16.36 17.91 5.07
C LEU A 1028 17.65 18.55 5.67
N PRO A 1029 18.10 19.73 5.21
CA PRO A 1029 19.31 20.35 5.74
C PRO A 1029 19.07 20.88 7.16
N VAL A 1030 19.80 20.35 8.15
CA VAL A 1030 19.80 20.83 9.54
C VAL A 1030 21.20 21.35 9.88
N GLY A 1031 21.34 22.65 10.11
CA GLY A 1031 22.63 23.29 10.43
C GLY A 1031 23.60 23.44 9.23
N THR A 1032 24.83 23.88 9.48
CA THR A 1032 25.85 24.10 8.44
C THR A 1032 26.33 22.77 7.86
N GLN A 1033 26.01 22.53 6.58
CA GLN A 1033 26.29 21.28 5.88
C GLN A 1033 27.70 21.32 5.27
N HIS A 1034 28.49 20.26 5.49
CA HIS A 1034 29.78 20.07 4.85
C HIS A 1034 29.78 18.77 4.06
N HIS A 1035 30.02 18.88 2.75
CA HIS A 1035 30.12 17.71 1.90
C HIS A 1035 31.54 17.15 1.96
N TYR A 1036 31.68 15.89 2.37
CA TYR A 1036 32.95 15.16 2.40
C TYR A 1036 32.80 13.86 1.62
N ARG A 1037 33.76 13.54 0.75
CA ARG A 1037 33.67 12.35 -0.12
C ARG A 1037 33.87 11.05 0.66
N HIS A 1038 34.75 11.08 1.65
CA HIS A 1038 35.07 9.98 2.54
C HIS A 1038 35.73 10.52 3.82
N GLY A 1039 35.90 9.69 4.85
CA GLY A 1039 36.31 10.21 6.16
C GLY A 1039 37.74 10.74 6.23
N TYR A 1040 38.64 10.29 5.36
CA TYR A 1040 39.97 10.90 5.21
C TYR A 1040 39.89 12.30 4.56
N ASP A 1041 39.02 12.47 3.56
CA ASP A 1041 38.72 13.77 2.95
C ASP A 1041 38.11 14.73 3.99
N ALA A 1042 37.24 14.22 4.88
CA ALA A 1042 36.71 14.99 6.00
C ALA A 1042 37.81 15.43 6.99
N LEU A 1043 38.67 14.50 7.42
CA LEU A 1043 39.79 14.80 8.33
C LEU A 1043 40.74 15.85 7.73
N LYS A 1044 41.15 15.65 6.48
CA LYS A 1044 42.05 16.54 5.75
C LYS A 1044 41.42 17.92 5.53
N SER A 1045 40.13 17.96 5.19
CA SER A 1045 39.39 19.22 4.98
C SER A 1045 39.22 20.01 6.27
N VAL A 1046 38.94 19.35 7.40
CA VAL A 1046 38.85 20.03 8.71
C VAL A 1046 40.21 20.60 9.12
N ILE A 1047 41.30 19.84 8.97
CA ILE A 1047 42.65 20.34 9.28
C ILE A 1047 43.03 21.51 8.36
N ARG A 1048 42.67 21.45 7.07
CA ARG A 1048 43.00 22.49 6.09
C ARG A 1048 42.22 23.79 6.32
N VAL A 1049 40.95 23.71 6.73
CA VAL A 1049 40.05 24.87 6.88
C VAL A 1049 40.06 25.44 8.30
N GLU A 1050 40.11 24.60 9.34
CA GLU A 1050 40.00 24.99 10.75
C GLU A 1050 41.30 24.78 11.56
N GLY A 1051 42.36 24.26 10.94
CA GLY A 1051 43.61 23.91 11.60
C GLY A 1051 43.50 22.68 12.50
N ILE A 1052 44.62 22.29 13.13
CA ILE A 1052 44.65 21.16 14.10
C ILE A 1052 43.70 21.42 15.30
N SER A 1053 43.51 22.69 15.67
CA SER A 1053 42.55 23.10 16.70
C SER A 1053 41.09 22.78 16.35
N GLY A 1054 40.75 22.65 15.06
CA GLY A 1054 39.41 22.28 14.60
C GLY A 1054 38.97 20.88 15.06
N LEU A 1055 39.91 19.94 15.20
CA LEU A 1055 39.65 18.57 15.65
C LEU A 1055 39.31 18.46 17.14
N ILE A 1056 39.58 19.52 17.90
CA ILE A 1056 39.34 19.61 19.35
C ILE A 1056 37.97 20.25 19.64
N ARG A 1057 37.24 20.67 18.60
CA ARG A 1057 35.93 21.31 18.74
C ARG A 1057 34.87 20.34 19.28
N GLY A 1058 34.12 20.77 20.29
CA GLY A 1058 33.10 19.96 20.97
C GLY A 1058 33.65 18.91 21.96
N MET A 1059 34.98 18.88 22.17
CA MET A 1059 35.63 17.94 23.08
C MET A 1059 35.20 18.14 24.53
N ASP A 1060 34.92 19.37 24.95
CA ASP A 1060 34.40 19.70 26.28
C ASP A 1060 33.05 19.03 26.58
N ALA A 1061 32.15 19.04 25.61
CA ALA A 1061 30.84 18.43 25.71
C ALA A 1061 30.91 16.89 25.61
N ALA A 1062 31.80 16.36 24.74
CA ALA A 1062 32.07 14.93 24.63
C ALA A 1062 32.74 14.35 25.90
N ILE A 1063 33.67 15.10 26.50
CA ILE A 1063 34.28 14.78 27.80
C ILE A 1063 33.20 14.75 28.87
N LEU A 1064 32.35 15.78 28.98
CA LEU A 1064 31.30 15.84 29.99
C LEU A 1064 30.38 14.60 29.95
N ARG A 1065 29.89 14.26 28.74
CA ARG A 1065 29.05 13.07 28.51
C ARG A 1065 29.76 11.76 28.89
N THR A 1066 30.98 11.57 28.41
CA THR A 1066 31.71 10.30 28.59
C THR A 1066 32.13 10.11 30.05
N CYS A 1067 32.54 11.18 30.73
CA CYS A 1067 32.89 11.15 32.15
C CYS A 1067 31.69 10.74 33.01
N MET A 1068 30.53 11.35 32.80
CA MET A 1068 29.33 11.01 33.57
C MET A 1068 28.92 9.55 33.34
N GLY A 1069 28.92 9.07 32.10
CA GLY A 1069 28.62 7.66 31.81
C GLY A 1069 29.62 6.69 32.43
N SER A 1070 30.93 6.93 32.27
CA SER A 1070 31.98 6.07 32.79
C SER A 1070 32.11 6.07 34.30
N SER A 1071 31.78 7.19 34.95
CA SER A 1071 31.81 7.33 36.41
C SER A 1071 30.85 6.38 37.11
N VAL A 1072 29.78 5.94 36.44
CA VAL A 1072 28.82 4.99 37.01
C VAL A 1072 28.91 3.61 36.39
N GLN A 1073 29.24 3.47 35.10
CA GLN A 1073 29.14 2.20 34.37
C GLN A 1073 29.83 1.01 35.08
N LEU A 1074 31.15 1.07 35.27
CA LEU A 1074 31.89 -0.03 35.91
C LEU A 1074 31.62 -0.11 37.41
N PRO A 1075 31.57 0.99 38.19
CA PRO A 1075 31.24 0.92 39.61
C PRO A 1075 29.89 0.26 39.90
N THR A 1076 28.82 0.63 39.20
CA THR A 1076 27.50 0.04 39.41
C THR A 1076 27.43 -1.40 38.90
N TYR A 1077 28.18 -1.73 37.84
CA TYR A 1077 28.30 -3.11 37.36
C TYR A 1077 28.95 -4.02 38.41
N ILE A 1078 30.12 -3.61 38.92
CA ILE A 1078 30.86 -4.38 39.93
C ILE A 1078 30.03 -4.49 41.21
N ALA A 1079 29.40 -3.42 41.66
CA ALA A 1079 28.55 -3.43 42.84
C ALA A 1079 27.34 -4.38 42.69
N ALA A 1080 26.64 -4.33 41.56
CA ALA A 1080 25.51 -5.22 41.27
C ALA A 1080 25.96 -6.69 41.20
N LYS A 1081 27.07 -6.96 40.53
CA LYS A 1081 27.64 -8.31 40.41
C LYS A 1081 28.06 -8.88 41.76
N THR A 1082 28.73 -8.08 42.59
CA THR A 1082 29.09 -8.48 43.96
C THR A 1082 27.85 -8.68 44.82
N TYR A 1083 26.83 -7.84 44.69
CA TYR A 1083 25.57 -7.98 45.41
C TYR A 1083 24.85 -9.29 45.07
N PHE A 1084 24.69 -9.61 43.78
CA PHE A 1084 24.04 -10.87 43.38
C PHE A 1084 24.83 -12.10 43.82
N SER A 1085 26.16 -12.04 43.72
CA SER A 1085 27.03 -13.15 44.12
C SER A 1085 27.05 -13.38 45.64
N SER A 1086 27.12 -12.30 46.42
CA SER A 1086 27.20 -12.38 47.89
C SER A 1086 25.88 -12.80 48.54
N ASN A 1087 24.74 -12.51 47.90
CA ASN A 1087 23.41 -12.95 48.35
C ASN A 1087 22.99 -14.31 47.76
N GLY A 1088 23.88 -15.00 47.04
CA GLY A 1088 23.61 -16.33 46.47
C GLY A 1088 22.54 -16.35 45.36
N ILE A 1089 22.21 -15.20 44.76
CA ILE A 1089 21.15 -15.08 43.74
C ILE A 1089 21.63 -15.65 42.40
N PHE A 1090 22.88 -15.38 42.03
CA PHE A 1090 23.50 -15.92 40.82
C PHE A 1090 24.95 -16.32 41.12
N GLU A 1091 25.45 -17.37 40.46
CA GLU A 1091 26.87 -17.71 40.56
C GLU A 1091 27.76 -16.58 40.02
N PRO A 1092 28.95 -16.34 40.62
CA PRO A 1092 29.82 -15.21 40.27
C PRO A 1092 30.25 -15.16 38.80
N THR A 1093 30.27 -16.31 38.13
CA THR A 1093 30.70 -16.48 36.73
C THR A 1093 29.55 -16.86 35.78
N SER A 1094 28.31 -16.90 36.26
CA SER A 1094 27.17 -17.24 35.42
C SER A 1094 26.83 -16.11 34.44
N LEU A 1095 26.38 -16.50 33.24
CA LEU A 1095 25.91 -15.55 32.22
C LEU A 1095 24.72 -14.71 32.73
N ALA A 1096 23.84 -15.31 33.55
CA ALA A 1096 22.73 -14.61 34.19
C ALA A 1096 23.23 -13.44 35.04
N ASN A 1097 24.24 -13.66 35.89
CA ASN A 1097 24.82 -12.60 36.72
C ASN A 1097 25.38 -11.44 35.87
N PHE A 1098 26.06 -11.75 34.77
CA PHE A 1098 26.61 -10.74 33.87
C PHE A 1098 25.51 -9.92 33.21
N ILE A 1099 24.45 -10.57 32.72
CA ILE A 1099 23.32 -9.89 32.04
C ILE A 1099 22.57 -8.99 33.02
N PHE A 1100 22.19 -9.48 34.20
CA PHE A 1100 21.43 -8.69 35.17
C PHE A 1100 22.26 -7.54 35.75
N SER A 1101 23.52 -7.78 36.09
CA SER A 1101 24.43 -6.72 36.57
C SER A 1101 24.69 -5.66 35.51
N SER A 1102 24.86 -6.07 34.25
CA SER A 1102 25.06 -5.14 33.14
C SER A 1102 23.82 -4.32 32.83
N SER A 1103 22.63 -4.89 33.03
CA SER A 1103 21.35 -4.20 32.84
C SER A 1103 21.15 -3.10 33.89
N ILE A 1104 21.45 -3.39 35.16
CA ILE A 1104 21.43 -2.37 36.24
C ILE A 1104 22.43 -1.25 35.95
N SER A 1105 23.63 -1.60 35.52
CA SER A 1105 24.63 -0.62 35.08
C SER A 1105 24.12 0.22 33.90
N GLY A 1106 23.53 -0.40 32.88
CA GLY A 1106 22.96 0.29 31.72
C GLY A 1106 21.88 1.30 32.09
N ALA A 1107 21.01 0.98 33.05
CA ALA A 1107 20.01 1.90 33.57
C ALA A 1107 20.64 3.11 34.28
N CYS A 1108 21.66 2.87 35.12
CA CYS A 1108 22.37 3.94 35.83
C CYS A 1108 23.12 4.86 34.86
N VAL A 1109 23.76 4.29 33.84
CA VAL A 1109 24.44 5.05 32.78
C VAL A 1109 23.45 5.90 31.99
N CYS A 1110 22.27 5.35 31.67
CA CYS A 1110 21.22 6.10 30.96
C CYS A 1110 20.78 7.34 31.75
N LEU A 1111 20.51 7.17 33.05
CA LEU A 1111 20.10 8.28 33.93
C LEU A 1111 21.20 9.35 34.06
N MET A 1112 22.46 8.95 34.17
CA MET A 1112 23.57 9.90 34.30
C MET A 1112 23.94 10.61 32.99
N MET A 1113 23.81 9.93 31.85
CA MET A 1113 24.19 10.49 30.55
C MET A 1113 23.10 11.35 29.91
N GLN A 1114 21.85 11.25 30.35
CA GLN A 1114 20.76 11.96 29.68
C GLN A 1114 20.89 13.50 29.72
N PRO A 1115 21.18 14.15 30.88
CA PRO A 1115 21.36 15.59 30.91
C PRO A 1115 22.45 16.12 29.95
N PRO A 1116 23.70 15.59 29.96
CA PRO A 1116 24.71 16.04 29.01
C PRO A 1116 24.36 15.70 27.55
N ASP A 1117 23.57 14.66 27.28
CA ASP A 1117 23.10 14.34 25.93
C ASP A 1117 22.09 15.36 25.40
N VAL A 1118 21.17 15.83 26.25
CA VAL A 1118 20.27 16.94 25.91
C VAL A 1118 21.08 18.21 25.63
N ALA A 1119 22.08 18.51 26.47
CA ALA A 1119 22.95 19.67 26.27
C ALA A 1119 23.76 19.57 24.96
N LEU A 1120 24.35 18.42 24.67
CA LEU A 1120 25.11 18.15 23.45
C LEU A 1120 24.25 18.37 22.20
N THR A 1121 23.08 17.75 22.14
CA THR A 1121 22.20 17.84 20.96
C THR A 1121 21.76 19.29 20.72
N ARG A 1122 21.40 20.03 21.78
CA ARG A 1122 21.04 21.46 21.67
C ARG A 1122 22.22 22.33 21.27
N MET A 1123 23.43 22.01 21.74
CA MET A 1123 24.64 22.75 21.39
C MET A 1123 25.16 22.47 19.98
N TYR A 1124 24.94 21.27 19.45
CA TYR A 1124 25.30 20.95 18.06
C TYR A 1124 24.34 21.57 17.05
N ASN A 1125 23.05 21.67 17.40
CA ASN A 1125 22.02 22.15 16.48
C ASN A 1125 21.76 23.66 16.54
N GLN A 1126 22.47 24.41 17.40
CA GLN A 1126 22.31 25.87 17.46
C GLN A 1126 23.13 26.59 16.35
N PRO A 1127 22.61 27.69 15.78
CA PRO A 1127 23.36 28.56 14.89
C PRO A 1127 24.55 29.22 15.61
N THR A 1128 25.60 29.58 14.86
CA THR A 1128 26.85 30.16 15.41
C THR A 1128 27.12 31.56 14.86
N GLN A 1129 27.69 32.42 15.71
CA GLN A 1129 28.11 33.77 15.35
C GLN A 1129 29.64 33.90 15.48
N LYS A 1130 30.30 34.50 14.48
CA LYS A 1130 31.74 34.83 14.54
C LYS A 1130 31.95 36.14 15.30
N MET A 1131 32.80 36.11 16.33
CA MET A 1131 33.25 37.32 17.03
C MET A 1131 34.43 37.96 16.30
N GLU A 1132 34.69 39.26 16.54
CA GLU A 1132 35.76 40.05 15.89
C GLU A 1132 37.17 39.47 16.10
N ASN A 1133 37.37 38.64 17.12
CA ASN A 1133 38.62 37.91 17.38
C ASN A 1133 38.77 36.59 16.58
N GLY A 1134 37.87 36.32 15.64
CA GLY A 1134 37.87 35.12 14.79
C GLY A 1134 37.27 33.86 15.42
N LYS A 1135 36.85 33.91 16.70
CA LYS A 1135 36.29 32.76 17.42
C LYS A 1135 34.77 32.63 17.15
N SER A 1136 34.31 31.44 16.77
CA SER A 1136 32.88 31.15 16.54
C SER A 1136 32.23 30.66 17.84
N VAL A 1137 31.16 31.32 18.27
CA VAL A 1137 30.40 30.99 19.50
C VAL A 1137 28.93 30.71 19.15
N GLY A 1138 28.29 29.78 19.87
CA GLY A 1138 26.86 29.48 19.70
C GLY A 1138 25.97 30.67 20.05
N GLN A 1139 24.94 30.91 19.25
CA GLN A 1139 24.05 32.08 19.39
C GLN A 1139 23.17 32.01 20.66
N PHE A 1140 22.83 30.79 21.12
CA PHE A 1140 21.90 30.60 22.25
C PHE A 1140 22.60 30.12 23.53
N TYR A 1141 23.59 29.25 23.41
CA TYR A 1141 24.31 28.63 24.52
C TYR A 1141 25.82 28.77 24.35
N LYS A 1142 26.48 29.33 25.37
CA LYS A 1142 27.92 29.59 25.35
C LYS A 1142 28.77 28.33 25.57
N ASN A 1143 28.30 27.42 26.42
CA ASN A 1143 28.95 26.15 26.77
C ASN A 1143 27.90 25.15 27.32
N PRO A 1144 28.25 23.86 27.52
CA PRO A 1144 27.27 22.84 27.95
C PRO A 1144 26.60 23.14 29.29
N ILE A 1145 27.33 23.77 30.21
CA ILE A 1145 26.82 24.14 31.53
C ILE A 1145 25.78 25.27 31.42
N ASP A 1146 26.04 26.28 30.57
CA ASP A 1146 25.08 27.34 30.24
C ASP A 1146 23.82 26.75 29.58
N CYS A 1147 23.99 25.74 28.71
CA CYS A 1147 22.87 25.01 28.10
C CYS A 1147 22.01 24.26 29.13
N LEU A 1148 22.64 23.52 30.04
CA LEU A 1148 21.96 22.79 31.11
C LEU A 1148 21.19 23.76 32.03
N TYR A 1149 21.86 24.83 32.47
CA TYR A 1149 21.25 25.84 33.35
C TYR A 1149 20.03 26.51 32.69
N LYS A 1150 20.17 26.96 31.45
CA LYS A 1150 19.05 27.58 30.71
C LYS A 1150 17.93 26.60 30.43
N THR A 1151 18.24 25.32 30.16
CA THR A 1151 17.23 24.28 29.96
C THR A 1151 16.43 24.04 31.24
N VAL A 1152 17.09 23.95 32.41
CA VAL A 1152 16.38 23.83 33.69
C VAL A 1152 15.54 25.08 33.97
N LYS A 1153 16.05 26.27 33.67
CA LYS A 1153 15.32 27.53 33.89
C LYS A 1153 14.08 27.64 32.99
N ALA A 1154 14.14 27.14 31.75
CA ALA A 1154 13.07 27.27 30.77
C ALA A 1154 12.04 26.13 30.83
N GLU A 1155 12.49 24.90 31.08
CA GLU A 1155 11.68 23.68 30.95
C GLU A 1155 11.61 22.86 32.25
N GLY A 1156 12.23 23.34 33.33
CA GLY A 1156 12.36 22.59 34.58
C GLY A 1156 13.38 21.46 34.50
N VAL A 1157 13.58 20.76 35.63
CA VAL A 1157 14.53 19.64 35.75
C VAL A 1157 14.17 18.47 34.82
N THR A 1158 12.88 18.27 34.55
CA THR A 1158 12.39 17.22 33.63
C THR A 1158 12.83 17.45 32.18
N GLY A 1159 13.09 18.71 31.79
CA GLY A 1159 13.64 19.05 30.48
C GLY A 1159 15.00 18.41 30.19
N LEU A 1160 15.81 18.17 31.24
CA LEU A 1160 17.11 17.50 31.13
C LEU A 1160 17.00 16.01 30.80
N TYR A 1161 15.80 15.42 30.95
CA TYR A 1161 15.54 14.00 30.72
C TYR A 1161 14.65 13.75 29.51
N LYS A 1162 14.45 14.75 28.64
CA LYS A 1162 13.75 14.56 27.36
C LYS A 1162 14.52 13.60 26.46
N GLY A 1163 13.88 12.52 26.01
CA GLY A 1163 14.47 11.51 25.14
C GLY A 1163 15.10 10.32 25.87
N THR A 1164 14.89 10.14 27.18
CA THR A 1164 15.43 9.01 27.95
C THR A 1164 15.05 7.64 27.38
N SER A 1165 13.85 7.47 26.83
CA SER A 1165 13.40 6.20 26.24
C SER A 1165 14.27 5.80 25.04
N ALA A 1166 14.46 6.71 24.08
CA ALA A 1166 15.32 6.50 22.92
C ALA A 1166 16.79 6.26 23.33
N GLN A 1167 17.26 6.99 24.35
CA GLN A 1167 18.60 6.78 24.87
C GLN A 1167 18.75 5.42 25.56
N PHE A 1168 17.76 4.98 26.32
CA PHE A 1168 17.76 3.69 27.01
C PHE A 1168 17.81 2.54 26.01
N LEU A 1169 16.96 2.57 24.97
CA LEU A 1169 16.94 1.57 23.89
C LEU A 1169 18.30 1.47 23.16
N ARG A 1170 19.09 2.54 23.15
CA ARG A 1170 20.42 2.55 22.55
C ARG A 1170 21.54 2.13 23.51
N ILE A 1171 21.54 2.64 24.73
CA ILE A 1171 22.66 2.47 25.70
C ILE A 1171 22.56 1.15 26.47
N ALA A 1172 21.35 0.68 26.78
CA ALA A 1172 21.19 -0.55 27.56
C ALA A 1172 21.71 -1.78 26.81
N PRO A 1173 21.31 -2.06 25.54
CA PRO A 1173 21.85 -3.19 24.80
C PRO A 1173 23.36 -3.09 24.58
N HIS A 1174 23.85 -1.89 24.24
CA HIS A 1174 25.28 -1.65 24.08
C HIS A 1174 26.07 -1.94 25.36
N THR A 1175 25.55 -1.55 26.53
CA THR A 1175 26.23 -1.78 27.82
C THR A 1175 26.23 -3.26 28.19
N VAL A 1176 25.12 -3.97 27.96
CA VAL A 1176 25.03 -5.42 28.17
C VAL A 1176 26.03 -6.15 27.29
N CYS A 1177 26.03 -5.92 25.98
CA CYS A 1177 26.98 -6.58 25.08
C CYS A 1177 28.43 -6.25 25.44
N CYS A 1178 28.74 -4.97 25.73
CA CYS A 1178 30.11 -4.55 26.03
C CYS A 1178 30.66 -5.20 27.32
N LEU A 1179 29.87 -5.25 28.39
CA LEU A 1179 30.34 -5.75 29.69
C LEU A 1179 30.31 -7.28 29.76
N VAL A 1180 29.30 -7.93 29.18
CA VAL A 1180 29.26 -9.40 29.07
C VAL A 1180 30.43 -9.88 28.22
N PHE A 1181 30.68 -9.26 27.06
CA PHE A 1181 31.80 -9.63 26.22
C PHE A 1181 33.15 -9.36 26.90
N ASN A 1182 33.29 -8.25 27.63
CA ASN A 1182 34.49 -7.99 28.43
C ASN A 1182 34.74 -9.09 29.47
N ASP A 1183 33.72 -9.53 30.21
CA ASP A 1183 33.86 -10.61 31.19
C ASP A 1183 34.15 -11.98 30.55
N LEU A 1184 33.55 -12.27 29.39
CA LEU A 1184 33.85 -13.48 28.63
C LEU A 1184 35.31 -13.48 28.13
N VAL A 1185 35.79 -12.35 27.59
CA VAL A 1185 37.18 -12.20 27.10
C VAL A 1185 38.18 -12.24 28.26
N CYS A 1186 37.91 -11.54 29.37
CA CYS A 1186 38.76 -11.63 30.57
C CYS A 1186 38.76 -13.05 31.16
N GLY A 1187 37.60 -13.72 31.17
CA GLY A 1187 37.46 -15.12 31.57
C GLY A 1187 38.32 -16.03 30.70
N TRP A 1188 38.19 -15.93 29.38
CA TRP A 1188 38.99 -16.68 28.41
C TRP A 1188 40.48 -16.41 28.56
N TYR A 1189 40.89 -15.15 28.68
CA TYR A 1189 42.30 -14.77 28.89
C TYR A 1189 42.86 -15.30 30.21
N SER A 1190 42.08 -15.28 31.29
CA SER A 1190 42.50 -15.83 32.59
C SER A 1190 42.58 -17.36 32.58
N GLY A 1191 41.70 -18.03 31.85
CA GLY A 1191 41.76 -19.47 31.56
C GLY A 1191 43.01 -19.82 30.74
N PHE A 1192 43.27 -19.07 29.68
CA PHE A 1192 44.46 -19.23 28.84
C PHE A 1192 45.74 -19.00 29.65
N LYS A 1193 45.80 -17.97 30.51
CA LYS A 1193 46.94 -17.69 31.39
C LYS A 1193 47.13 -18.77 32.45
N LYS A 1194 46.06 -19.36 33.01
CA LYS A 1194 46.17 -20.53 33.91
C LYS A 1194 46.69 -21.77 33.17
N SER A 1195 46.24 -22.03 31.95
CA SER A 1195 46.74 -23.13 31.12
C SER A 1195 48.18 -22.93 30.64
N TYR A 1196 48.61 -21.69 30.40
CA TYR A 1196 49.98 -21.33 30.02
C TYR A 1196 50.94 -21.36 31.21
N VAL A 1197 50.49 -20.95 32.40
CA VAL A 1197 51.29 -21.04 33.63
C VAL A 1197 51.42 -22.51 34.07
N SER A 1198 50.35 -23.31 33.97
CA SER A 1198 50.41 -24.75 34.31
C SER A 1198 51.30 -25.57 33.38
N THR A 1199 51.50 -25.13 32.14
CA THR A 1199 52.46 -25.76 31.19
C THR A 1199 53.90 -25.25 31.36
N SER A 1200 54.12 -24.10 31.99
CA SER A 1200 55.45 -23.57 32.32
C SER A 1200 56.03 -24.02 33.67
N THR A 1201 55.21 -24.65 34.54
CA THR A 1201 55.64 -25.23 35.83
C THR A 1201 55.76 -26.76 35.79
N SER A 1202 55.70 -27.36 34.59
CA SER A 1202 56.00 -28.77 34.34
C SER A 1202 57.17 -28.96 33.38
N SER A 1203 58.20 -28.11 33.52
CA SER A 1203 59.55 -28.30 32.97
C SER A 1203 60.59 -27.89 33.99
#